data_AF-A0A956RQ94-F1
#
_entry.id   AF-A0A956RQ94-F1
#
_cell.length_a   1.000
_cell.length_b   1.000
_cell.length_c   1.000
_cell.angle_alpha   90.00
_cell.angle_beta   90.00
_cell.angle_gamma   90.00
#
_symmetry.space_group_name_H-M   'P 1'
#
loop_
_entity.id
_entity.type
_entity.pdbx_description
1 polymer ?
#
loop_
_entity_poly.entity_id
_entity_poly.type
_entity_poly.pdbx_seq_one_letter_code
_entity_poly.pdbx_strand_id
1 'polypeptide(L)'
;IPDDTQNGERVGNRRPTVRITAGAASSDEAGIDYKVLFRWNGFDEDGLIAEYQFAIDDTLSENAWQDTTGFSALVRFKASTKDPRDQSQTRFTDWHTFFIRAVDNEFAVSQPDFRYFNARTIAPTSRVTFPITVGDTPQLQRTLLFRWDGEDIDSSSPDRKPVAYEFKLVRINEPFDPEPVIVDSLTNADNLLLDTLRVGSKKAWIRVPSTQRELRLDDLPVAARLAFSVRAVDEAGAIEPKLNKGRNIIAFAVTGTPGQPVVDMEEATSQGSFQFPTDGDVWELSLPTDLQIRFKWTGDASSYGSEPGNVNYALDIPDVEDESIRDPRGIGGWIGWGTWKELQTPFVFSTEEGGTEHHFWLKMRDISDSRESERLCHAIISVVGFSFERFALVVDDSRFQGVPSDADHDRFLDDTLLRRFYDLGVVDKYSAYLGSQENGPAAPEALPLATLAKYRNLVWHSQVIALGQTVPLYSHEVVDHKISAYLAAGGRLFMTGGRVGGVLNGSTPFGTFGYPKFREDDDRGSGTGTSYPFDSFIWEFLHMRNTLQSQPTDATATQREASGMISARSIHPAYPDIPIDLAKWNPYEPINGNTQFRGGIKFWEGVYGDFLPIEQIAGLDSLYTVVTMDTTYCCGALSAGLSRSVIAQRYESTRADTLAGSPQGRTMLFDFQPWYFDSQAITDAGTAAVNWLVTGKDH
;
A
#
# COMPACT_ATOMS: atom_id res chain seq x y z
N ILE A 1 58.91 -25.91 48.32
CA ILE A 1 60.27 -25.72 48.86
C ILE A 1 60.38 -26.65 50.07
N PRO A 2 61.44 -27.45 50.23
CA PRO A 2 61.65 -28.25 51.45
C PRO A 2 61.76 -27.32 52.68
N ASP A 3 61.02 -27.62 53.76
CA ASP A 3 60.82 -26.77 54.96
C ASP A 3 62.13 -26.33 55.66
N ASP A 4 63.23 -26.98 55.32
CA ASP A 4 64.54 -26.92 55.94
C ASP A 4 65.51 -25.89 55.30
N THR A 5 65.02 -25.02 54.40
CA THR A 5 65.83 -23.93 53.80
C THR A 5 65.27 -22.51 53.96
N GLN A 6 64.14 -22.31 54.64
CA GLN A 6 63.64 -20.96 54.95
C GLN A 6 64.26 -20.43 56.25
N ASN A 7 65.40 -19.73 56.12
CA ASN A 7 65.92 -18.88 57.20
C ASN A 7 65.35 -17.46 57.03
N GLY A 8 64.30 -17.14 57.79
CA GLY A 8 63.67 -15.82 57.87
C GLY A 8 62.56 -15.79 58.92
N GLU A 9 62.31 -14.63 59.54
CA GLU A 9 61.18 -14.44 60.46
C GLU A 9 59.90 -14.25 59.63
N ARG A 10 58.87 -15.07 59.85
CA ARG A 10 57.57 -14.88 59.21
C ARG A 10 56.94 -13.60 59.75
N VAL A 11 56.96 -12.55 58.92
CA VAL A 11 56.21 -11.32 59.20
C VAL A 11 54.73 -11.67 59.18
N GLY A 12 53.96 -11.22 60.18
CA GLY A 12 52.52 -11.45 60.20
C GLY A 12 51.84 -10.72 59.03
N ASN A 13 50.88 -11.38 58.39
CA ASN A 13 50.15 -10.86 57.23
C ASN A 13 49.58 -9.47 57.49
N ARG A 14 49.88 -8.51 56.62
CA ARG A 14 49.30 -7.17 56.66
C ARG A 14 48.03 -7.18 55.81
N ARG A 15 47.03 -6.39 56.25
CA ARG A 15 45.80 -6.29 55.49
C ARG A 15 46.07 -5.53 54.18
N PRO A 16 45.47 -5.95 53.06
CA PRO A 16 45.58 -5.21 51.82
C PRO A 16 44.87 -3.86 51.94
N THR A 17 45.08 -3.00 50.94
CA THR A 17 44.40 -1.72 50.78
C THR A 17 43.71 -1.67 49.42
N VAL A 18 42.62 -0.91 49.32
CA VAL A 18 41.91 -0.69 48.05
C VAL A 18 41.56 0.78 47.90
N ARG A 19 41.50 1.25 46.66
CA ARG A 19 41.12 2.61 46.32
C ARG A 19 40.33 2.66 45.02
N ILE A 20 39.18 3.32 45.04
CA ILE A 20 38.39 3.68 43.86
C ILE A 20 39.12 4.79 43.11
N THR A 21 39.52 4.49 41.88
CA THR A 21 40.31 5.36 41.00
C THR A 21 39.45 6.09 39.96
N ALA A 22 38.30 5.54 39.58
CA ALA A 22 37.30 6.19 38.73
C ALA A 22 35.89 5.67 39.04
N GLY A 23 34.87 6.45 38.69
CA GLY A 23 33.47 6.11 38.90
C GLY A 23 32.63 7.35 39.11
N ALA A 24 31.60 7.22 39.94
CA ALA A 24 30.73 8.33 40.30
C ALA A 24 31.50 9.55 40.83
N ALA A 25 31.32 10.71 40.20
CA ALA A 25 31.74 11.98 40.79
C ALA A 25 30.89 12.25 42.05
N SER A 26 31.52 12.74 43.12
CA SER A 26 30.89 12.90 44.43
C SER A 26 29.73 13.91 44.44
N SER A 27 28.68 13.58 45.21
CA SER A 27 27.63 14.45 45.77
C SER A 27 27.02 15.56 44.89
N ASP A 28 27.00 15.41 43.56
CA ASP A 28 26.22 16.32 42.72
C ASP A 28 24.75 15.97 42.87
N GLU A 29 23.97 16.92 43.37
CA GLU A 29 22.52 16.76 43.46
C GLU A 29 21.94 16.55 42.05
N ALA A 30 22.54 17.09 40.99
CA ALA A 30 22.11 16.90 39.60
C ALA A 30 22.34 15.48 39.07
N GLY A 31 22.83 14.55 39.90
CA GLY A 31 22.88 13.10 39.68
C GLY A 31 23.74 12.66 38.50
N ILE A 32 24.18 11.41 38.53
CA ILE A 32 24.90 10.77 37.43
C ILE A 32 24.08 9.62 36.86
N ASP A 33 24.38 9.19 35.64
CA ASP A 33 23.73 8.04 35.00
C ASP A 33 23.65 6.83 35.95
N TYR A 34 22.51 6.14 35.99
CA TYR A 34 22.30 4.95 36.81
C TYR A 34 23.23 3.79 36.45
N LYS A 35 23.88 3.83 35.28
CA LYS A 35 24.95 2.91 34.87
C LYS A 35 26.31 3.56 35.15
N VAL A 36 26.97 3.10 36.21
CA VAL A 36 28.28 3.67 36.61
C VAL A 36 29.37 2.63 36.45
N LEU A 37 30.39 2.96 35.65
CA LEU A 37 31.63 2.17 35.57
C LEU A 37 32.57 2.58 36.71
N PHE A 38 32.66 1.75 37.73
CA PHE A 38 33.67 1.91 38.79
C PHE A 38 34.98 1.27 38.36
N ARG A 39 36.09 1.90 38.71
CA ARG A 39 37.45 1.35 38.60
C ARG A 39 38.14 1.49 39.95
N TRP A 40 38.95 0.50 40.29
CA TRP A 40 39.70 0.49 41.54
C TRP A 40 41.06 -0.17 41.33
N ASN A 41 41.97 0.15 42.25
CA ASN A 41 43.24 -0.54 42.40
C ASN A 41 43.34 -1.00 43.84
N GLY A 42 43.85 -2.21 44.05
CA GLY A 42 44.31 -2.63 45.37
C GLY A 42 45.82 -2.79 45.43
N PHE A 43 46.33 -2.73 46.65
CA PHE A 43 47.74 -2.92 46.95
C PHE A 43 47.89 -3.76 48.21
N ASP A 44 48.76 -4.75 48.14
CA ASP A 44 49.18 -5.60 49.25
C ASP A 44 50.71 -5.54 49.32
N GLU A 45 51.26 -5.26 50.51
CA GLU A 45 52.69 -4.95 50.68
C GLU A 45 53.52 -6.24 50.84
N ASP A 46 52.94 -7.26 51.45
CA ASP A 46 53.57 -8.55 51.78
C ASP A 46 52.94 -9.73 51.05
N GLY A 47 51.90 -9.51 50.24
CA GLY A 47 51.23 -10.56 49.47
C GLY A 47 50.69 -10.11 48.11
N LEU A 48 49.67 -10.85 47.66
CA LEU A 48 48.92 -10.57 46.43
C LEU A 48 47.43 -10.49 46.77
N ILE A 49 46.73 -9.60 46.09
CA ILE A 49 45.27 -9.56 46.14
C ILE A 49 44.72 -10.78 45.40
N ALA A 50 44.00 -11.63 46.13
CA ALA A 50 43.33 -12.79 45.58
C ALA A 50 42.06 -12.37 44.83
N GLU A 51 41.28 -11.46 45.41
CA GLU A 51 40.03 -10.95 44.83
C GLU A 51 39.63 -9.60 45.40
N TYR A 52 38.63 -8.99 44.77
CA TYR A 52 37.91 -7.83 45.27
C TYR A 52 36.47 -8.21 45.57
N GLN A 53 35.86 -7.50 46.50
CA GLN A 53 34.45 -7.67 46.82
C GLN A 53 33.79 -6.29 46.82
N PHE A 54 32.69 -6.11 46.10
CA PHE A 54 31.92 -4.87 46.11
C PHE A 54 30.52 -5.06 46.68
N ALA A 55 29.96 -4.00 47.27
CA ALA A 55 28.60 -3.99 47.79
C ALA A 55 27.91 -2.65 47.49
N ILE A 56 26.58 -2.65 47.48
CA ILE A 56 25.74 -1.48 47.20
C ILE A 56 24.81 -1.27 48.39
N ASP A 57 24.89 -0.08 49.00
CA ASP A 57 24.07 0.41 50.12
C ASP A 57 24.13 -0.39 51.44
N ASP A 58 24.41 -1.69 51.40
CA ASP A 58 24.53 -2.57 52.56
C ASP A 58 25.95 -3.15 52.62
N THR A 59 26.62 -2.96 53.76
CA THR A 59 27.91 -3.58 54.09
C THR A 59 27.84 -4.45 55.34
N LEU A 60 26.68 -4.49 56.02
CA LEU A 60 26.46 -5.22 57.26
C LEU A 60 26.15 -6.69 57.01
N SER A 61 25.50 -6.99 55.88
CA SER A 61 25.20 -8.35 55.46
C SER A 61 26.37 -8.93 54.67
N GLU A 62 26.94 -10.07 55.08
CA GLU A 62 28.00 -10.73 54.29
C GLU A 62 27.53 -11.12 52.88
N ASN A 63 26.24 -11.43 52.71
CA ASN A 63 25.65 -11.73 51.41
C ASN A 63 25.46 -10.50 50.50
N ALA A 64 25.76 -9.28 50.98
CA ALA A 64 25.71 -8.06 50.16
C ALA A 64 26.97 -7.89 49.30
N TRP A 65 28.06 -8.55 49.67
CA TRP A 65 29.34 -8.51 48.95
C TRP A 65 29.33 -9.45 47.75
N GLN A 66 29.74 -8.92 46.59
CA GLN A 66 29.88 -9.64 45.33
C GLN A 66 31.35 -9.75 44.96
N ASP A 67 31.83 -10.98 44.78
CA ASP A 67 33.23 -11.26 44.46
C ASP A 67 33.55 -10.95 43.00
N THR A 68 34.75 -10.42 42.75
CA THR A 68 35.28 -10.17 41.41
C THR A 68 36.79 -10.12 41.41
N THR A 69 37.41 -10.63 40.35
CA THR A 69 38.86 -10.50 40.12
C THR A 69 39.20 -9.31 39.21
N GLY A 70 38.17 -8.63 38.68
CA GLY A 70 38.34 -7.47 37.82
C GLY A 70 38.76 -6.20 38.58
N PHE A 71 39.36 -5.26 37.86
CA PHE A 71 39.70 -3.92 38.36
C PHE A 71 38.61 -2.87 38.07
N SER A 72 37.46 -3.32 37.55
CA SER A 72 36.33 -2.48 37.22
C SER A 72 35.03 -3.27 37.16
N ALA A 73 33.91 -2.61 37.46
CA ALA A 73 32.57 -3.14 37.25
C ALA A 73 31.63 -2.05 36.75
N LEU A 74 30.82 -2.38 35.75
CA LEU A 74 29.67 -1.57 35.34
C LEU A 74 28.48 -1.99 36.21
N VAL A 75 28.08 -1.10 37.11
CA VAL A 75 27.02 -1.38 38.08
C VAL A 75 25.78 -0.56 37.71
N ARG A 76 24.61 -1.22 37.73
CA ARG A 76 23.31 -0.56 37.55
C ARG A 76 22.71 -0.25 38.92
N PHE A 77 22.38 1.02 39.13
CA PHE A 77 21.75 1.50 40.36
C PHE A 77 20.26 1.71 40.14
N LYS A 78 19.50 1.59 41.21
CA LYS A 78 18.07 1.91 41.19
C LYS A 78 17.92 3.43 41.06
N ALA A 79 16.89 3.90 40.37
CA ALA A 79 16.56 5.32 40.32
C ALA A 79 15.04 5.44 40.12
N SER A 80 14.30 5.32 41.22
CA SER A 80 12.86 5.15 41.26
C SER A 80 12.12 6.26 42.04
N THR A 81 12.85 7.14 42.74
CA THR A 81 12.27 8.32 43.36
C THR A 81 12.24 9.47 42.37
N LYS A 82 11.07 10.07 42.15
CA LYS A 82 10.93 11.21 41.23
C LYS A 82 11.78 12.39 41.70
N ASP A 83 12.55 12.99 40.80
CA ASP A 83 13.36 14.18 41.10
C ASP A 83 12.42 15.38 41.36
N PRO A 84 12.38 15.94 42.59
CA PRO A 84 11.46 17.04 42.92
C PRO A 84 11.76 18.34 42.15
N ARG A 85 12.95 18.47 41.55
CA ARG A 85 13.36 19.65 40.78
C ARG A 85 13.00 19.54 39.30
N ASP A 86 12.71 18.33 38.83
CA ASP A 86 12.35 18.12 37.44
C ASP A 86 10.87 18.47 37.19
N GLN A 87 10.68 19.65 36.60
CA GLN A 87 9.36 20.14 36.19
C GLN A 87 8.72 19.26 35.10
N SER A 88 9.54 18.60 34.27
CA SER A 88 9.05 17.71 33.23
C SER A 88 8.49 16.41 33.80
N GLN A 89 8.80 16.12 35.07
CA GLN A 89 8.42 14.91 35.79
C GLN A 89 8.90 13.61 35.14
N THR A 90 9.88 13.63 34.24
CA THR A 90 10.40 12.41 33.60
C THR A 90 11.64 11.89 34.29
N ARG A 91 12.27 12.67 35.16
CA ARG A 91 13.55 12.32 35.76
C ARG A 91 13.36 11.68 37.14
N PHE A 92 14.11 10.60 37.37
CA PHE A 92 14.13 9.87 38.63
C PHE A 92 15.56 9.76 39.15
N THR A 93 15.69 9.72 40.46
CA THR A 93 16.96 9.71 41.18
C THR A 93 16.87 8.90 42.47
N ASP A 94 17.93 8.22 42.88
CA ASP A 94 18.06 7.65 44.22
C ASP A 94 19.52 7.77 44.70
N TRP A 95 19.71 7.98 46.01
CA TRP A 95 21.04 8.07 46.61
C TRP A 95 21.58 6.68 46.90
N HIS A 96 22.84 6.46 46.51
CA HIS A 96 23.52 5.18 46.68
C HIS A 96 24.93 5.34 47.23
N THR A 97 25.41 4.29 47.90
CA THR A 97 26.82 4.13 48.26
C THR A 97 27.37 2.86 47.63
N PHE A 98 28.41 3.00 46.80
CA PHE A 98 29.20 1.89 46.31
C PHE A 98 30.39 1.66 47.24
N PHE A 99 30.55 0.43 47.74
CA PHE A 99 31.66 0.00 48.58
C PHE A 99 32.53 -1.03 47.85
N ILE A 100 33.84 -1.01 48.09
CA ILE A 100 34.78 -2.00 47.59
C ILE A 100 35.81 -2.34 48.67
N ARG A 101 36.13 -3.63 48.83
CA ARG A 101 37.22 -4.14 49.67
C ARG A 101 38.09 -5.11 48.89
N ALA A 102 39.36 -5.24 49.26
CA ALA A 102 40.29 -6.24 48.72
C ALA A 102 40.46 -7.39 49.72
N VAL A 103 40.64 -8.60 49.20
CA VAL A 103 40.95 -9.82 49.96
C VAL A 103 42.28 -10.35 49.45
N ASP A 104 43.24 -10.56 50.36
CA ASP A 104 44.56 -11.09 50.00
C ASP A 104 44.58 -12.63 49.91
N ASN A 105 45.74 -13.18 49.56
CA ASN A 105 45.98 -14.62 49.46
C ASN A 105 46.07 -15.37 50.81
N GLU A 106 45.94 -14.68 51.94
CA GLU A 106 45.79 -15.25 53.29
C GLU A 106 44.41 -14.93 53.90
N PHE A 107 43.45 -14.48 53.09
CA PHE A 107 42.07 -14.14 53.45
C PHE A 107 41.92 -12.94 54.40
N ALA A 108 42.91 -12.07 54.54
CA ALA A 108 42.71 -10.81 55.24
C ALA A 108 42.02 -9.78 54.34
N VAL A 109 41.10 -9.04 54.95
CA VAL A 109 40.20 -8.12 54.25
C VAL A 109 40.60 -6.67 54.55
N SER A 110 40.68 -5.85 53.50
CA SER A 110 40.97 -4.42 53.63
C SER A 110 39.86 -3.66 54.36
N GLN A 111 40.15 -2.44 54.82
CA GLN A 111 39.09 -1.46 55.06
C GLN A 111 38.41 -1.14 53.71
N PRO A 112 37.07 -1.04 53.63
CA PRO A 112 36.41 -0.67 52.38
C PRO A 112 36.71 0.77 51.98
N ASP A 113 36.94 1.01 50.68
CA ASP A 113 36.79 2.34 50.08
C ASP A 113 35.34 2.50 49.56
N PHE A 114 34.86 3.73 49.44
CA PHE A 114 33.48 3.98 49.03
C PHE A 114 33.28 5.26 48.21
N ARG A 115 32.15 5.31 47.52
CA ARG A 115 31.63 6.50 46.84
C ARG A 115 30.14 6.65 47.10
N TYR A 116 29.77 7.83 47.62
CA TYR A 116 28.38 8.24 47.80
C TYR A 116 27.96 9.19 46.68
N PHE A 117 26.87 8.89 46.00
CA PHE A 117 26.40 9.63 44.84
C PHE A 117 24.89 9.46 44.62
N ASN A 118 24.32 10.31 43.78
CA ASN A 118 22.93 10.25 43.38
C ASN A 118 22.84 9.66 41.98
N ALA A 119 22.25 8.47 41.83
CA ALA A 119 21.96 7.87 40.53
C ALA A 119 20.78 8.58 39.87
N ARG A 120 20.73 8.62 38.54
CA ARG A 120 19.63 9.21 37.78
C ARG A 120 19.29 8.40 36.54
N THR A 121 18.02 8.40 36.19
CA THR A 121 17.46 7.82 34.97
C THR A 121 16.39 8.74 34.39
N ILE A 122 15.98 8.50 33.15
CA ILE A 122 14.86 9.14 32.50
C ILE A 122 13.75 8.10 32.32
N ALA A 123 12.59 8.35 32.92
CA ALA A 123 11.47 7.43 32.80
C ALA A 123 11.09 7.20 31.34
N PRO A 124 10.77 5.94 31.01
CA PRO A 124 10.38 5.58 29.66
C PRO A 124 9.00 6.13 29.34
N THR A 125 8.59 5.98 28.09
CA THR A 125 7.26 6.32 27.61
C THR A 125 6.58 5.11 26.99
N SER A 126 5.26 5.07 27.07
CA SER A 126 4.43 4.09 26.38
C SER A 126 3.36 4.77 25.55
N ARG A 127 2.86 4.04 24.54
CA ARG A 127 1.69 4.41 23.75
C ARG A 127 0.89 3.17 23.38
N VAL A 128 -0.43 3.27 23.48
CA VAL A 128 -1.33 2.28 22.89
C VAL A 128 -1.32 2.51 21.38
N THR A 129 -1.03 1.46 20.63
CA THR A 129 -0.96 1.45 19.15
C THR A 129 -2.20 0.83 18.52
N PHE A 130 -2.97 0.05 19.29
CA PHE A 130 -4.24 -0.52 18.86
C PHE A 130 -5.19 -0.64 20.07
N PRO A 131 -6.47 -0.28 19.94
CA PRO A 131 -7.13 0.22 18.72
C PRO A 131 -6.68 1.63 18.34
N ILE A 132 -6.69 1.94 17.04
CA ILE A 132 -6.45 3.31 16.54
C ILE A 132 -7.75 4.07 16.75
N THR A 133 -7.88 4.71 17.91
CA THR A 133 -9.15 5.33 18.30
C THR A 133 -9.40 6.60 17.49
N VAL A 134 -10.47 6.61 16.70
CA VAL A 134 -10.99 7.83 16.06
C VAL A 134 -12.00 8.47 17.02
N GLY A 135 -11.55 9.43 17.82
CA GLY A 135 -12.39 10.24 18.72
C GLY A 135 -12.10 10.06 20.21
N ASP A 136 -12.65 10.97 21.02
CA ASP A 136 -12.36 11.07 22.46
C ASP A 136 -12.96 9.93 23.30
N THR A 137 -13.87 9.16 22.74
CA THR A 137 -14.58 8.06 23.42
C THR A 137 -15.06 7.03 22.39
N PRO A 138 -14.22 6.07 22.00
CA PRO A 138 -14.66 5.02 21.10
C PRO A 138 -15.68 4.10 21.81
N GLN A 139 -16.64 3.61 21.03
CA GLN A 139 -17.48 2.49 21.41
C GLN A 139 -16.77 1.21 20.96
N LEU A 140 -16.28 0.40 21.91
CA LEU A 140 -15.53 -0.81 21.61
C LEU A 140 -16.36 -2.06 21.87
N GLN A 141 -16.01 -3.16 21.20
CA GLN A 141 -16.71 -4.43 21.33
C GLN A 141 -16.48 -5.12 22.69
N ARG A 142 -17.27 -6.17 22.93
CA ARG A 142 -17.14 -7.02 24.13
C ARG A 142 -15.83 -7.81 24.14
N THR A 143 -15.36 -8.22 22.96
CA THR A 143 -14.04 -8.78 22.74
C THR A 143 -13.21 -7.77 21.99
N LEU A 144 -12.05 -7.40 22.54
CA LEU A 144 -11.17 -6.40 21.94
C LEU A 144 -9.71 -6.72 22.22
N LEU A 145 -8.84 -6.15 21.41
CA LEU A 145 -7.40 -6.28 21.55
C LEU A 145 -6.79 -4.91 21.88
N PHE A 146 -5.91 -4.87 22.87
CA PHE A 146 -4.99 -3.75 23.06
C PHE A 146 -3.61 -4.16 22.59
N ARG A 147 -2.95 -3.28 21.83
CA ARG A 147 -1.50 -3.36 21.58
C ARG A 147 -0.83 -2.07 21.99
N TRP A 148 0.39 -2.16 22.48
CA TRP A 148 1.17 -1.00 22.87
C TRP A 148 2.63 -1.13 22.49
N ASP A 149 3.32 -0.01 22.49
CA ASP A 149 4.77 0.05 22.36
C ASP A 149 5.33 1.09 23.34
N GLY A 150 6.64 1.10 23.52
CA GLY A 150 7.31 2.09 24.34
C GLY A 150 8.74 2.37 23.91
N GLU A 151 9.30 3.41 24.52
CA GLU A 151 10.65 3.90 24.29
C GLU A 151 11.28 4.29 25.64
N ASP A 152 12.51 3.84 25.84
CA ASP A 152 13.38 4.12 26.98
C ASP A 152 14.68 4.75 26.44
N ILE A 153 14.78 6.07 26.54
CA ILE A 153 15.79 6.84 25.81
C ILE A 153 17.21 6.66 26.35
N ASP A 154 17.33 6.26 27.62
CA ASP A 154 18.58 5.95 28.32
C ASP A 154 18.70 4.46 28.66
N SER A 155 17.93 3.60 27.98
CA SER A 155 18.14 2.15 27.96
C SER A 155 19.57 1.78 27.55
N SER A 156 20.08 0.66 28.08
CA SER A 156 21.34 0.08 27.59
C SER A 156 21.17 -0.73 26.31
N SER A 157 19.93 -1.10 25.97
CA SER A 157 19.60 -1.86 24.78
C SER A 157 19.65 -0.99 23.51
N PRO A 158 20.21 -1.49 22.38
CA PRO A 158 20.22 -0.75 21.12
C PRO A 158 18.84 -0.37 20.58
N ASP A 159 17.81 -1.17 20.88
CA ASP A 159 16.42 -0.93 20.45
C ASP A 159 15.68 0.09 21.31
N ARG A 160 16.31 0.57 22.40
CA ARG A 160 15.76 1.56 23.34
C ARG A 160 14.38 1.17 23.85
N LYS A 161 14.16 -0.11 24.13
CA LYS A 161 12.87 -0.59 24.66
C LYS A 161 12.86 -0.62 26.19
N PRO A 162 11.72 -0.29 26.82
CA PRO A 162 11.53 -0.49 28.25
C PRO A 162 11.77 -1.94 28.66
N VAL A 163 12.21 -2.19 29.89
CA VAL A 163 12.46 -3.56 30.39
C VAL A 163 11.16 -4.28 30.76
N ALA A 164 10.11 -3.53 31.08
CA ALA A 164 8.79 -4.06 31.40
C ALA A 164 7.69 -3.03 31.11
N TYR A 165 6.45 -3.52 31.09
CA TYR A 165 5.26 -2.68 31.07
C TYR A 165 4.37 -3.01 32.26
N GLU A 166 3.54 -2.06 32.65
CA GLU A 166 2.46 -2.26 33.60
C GLU A 166 1.15 -1.81 32.97
N PHE A 167 0.09 -2.60 33.12
CA PHE A 167 -1.23 -2.21 32.65
C PHE A 167 -2.30 -2.33 33.73
N LYS A 168 -3.40 -1.62 33.53
CA LYS A 168 -4.54 -1.59 34.44
C LYS A 168 -5.83 -1.31 33.68
N LEU A 169 -6.89 -2.01 34.08
CA LEU A 169 -8.25 -1.81 33.57
C LEU A 169 -9.18 -1.50 34.76
N VAL A 170 -9.86 -0.36 34.70
CA VAL A 170 -10.77 0.10 35.77
C VAL A 170 -12.14 0.46 35.22
N ARG A 171 -13.16 0.45 36.07
CA ARG A 171 -14.44 1.10 35.78
C ARG A 171 -14.32 2.60 36.03
N ILE A 172 -14.97 3.38 35.17
CA ILE A 172 -15.10 4.84 35.31
C ILE A 172 -16.57 5.24 35.29
N ASN A 173 -16.88 6.45 35.76
CA ASN A 173 -18.25 6.95 35.81
C ASN A 173 -18.72 7.35 34.41
N GLU A 174 -17.96 8.22 33.74
CA GLU A 174 -18.24 8.67 32.37
C GLU A 174 -16.96 8.66 31.54
N PRO A 175 -16.98 8.15 30.29
CA PRO A 175 -15.79 8.11 29.44
C PRO A 175 -15.33 9.50 28.95
N PHE A 176 -16.21 10.50 29.04
CA PHE A 176 -15.93 11.90 28.77
C PHE A 176 -15.49 12.67 30.03
N ASP A 177 -15.31 11.99 31.17
CA ASP A 177 -14.77 12.63 32.36
C ASP A 177 -13.44 13.33 32.02
N PRO A 178 -13.16 14.50 32.62
CA PRO A 178 -11.89 15.18 32.42
C PRO A 178 -10.72 14.25 32.72
N GLU A 179 -9.64 14.36 31.94
CA GLU A 179 -8.46 13.51 32.08
C GLU A 179 -7.94 13.35 33.54
N PRO A 180 -7.89 14.41 34.39
CA PRO A 180 -7.51 14.25 35.79
C PRO A 180 -8.39 13.27 36.59
N VAL A 181 -9.69 13.19 36.29
CA VAL A 181 -10.65 12.26 36.93
C VAL A 181 -10.38 10.82 36.49
N ILE A 182 -10.07 10.63 35.20
CA ILE A 182 -9.71 9.31 34.66
C ILE A 182 -8.37 8.85 35.26
N VAL A 183 -7.38 9.73 35.33
CA VAL A 183 -6.07 9.45 35.94
C VAL A 183 -6.20 9.11 37.43
N ASP A 184 -7.04 9.84 38.17
CA ASP A 184 -7.34 9.53 39.57
C ASP A 184 -7.96 8.13 39.70
N SER A 185 -8.93 7.80 38.84
CA SER A 185 -9.56 6.47 38.80
C SER A 185 -8.55 5.37 38.51
N LEU A 186 -7.67 5.54 37.52
CA LEU A 186 -6.61 4.59 37.20
C LEU A 186 -5.62 4.42 38.37
N THR A 187 -5.36 5.47 39.13
CA THR A 187 -4.44 5.41 40.26
C THR A 187 -5.08 4.73 41.47
N ASN A 188 -6.33 5.08 41.79
CA ASN A 188 -6.93 4.81 43.09
C ASN A 188 -8.03 3.74 43.11
N ALA A 189 -8.61 3.39 41.96
CA ALA A 189 -9.65 2.35 41.86
C ALA A 189 -9.06 0.94 41.77
N ASP A 190 -9.90 -0.05 42.03
CA ASP A 190 -9.56 -1.47 41.91
C ASP A 190 -9.40 -1.86 40.42
N ASN A 191 -8.33 -2.58 40.13
CA ASN A 191 -8.03 -3.21 38.85
C ASN A 191 -8.92 -4.45 38.67
N LEU A 192 -9.75 -4.44 37.63
CA LEU A 192 -10.72 -5.50 37.35
C LEU A 192 -10.05 -6.85 37.02
N LEU A 193 -8.81 -6.82 36.52
CA LEU A 193 -8.10 -8.03 36.10
C LEU A 193 -7.43 -8.77 37.28
N LEU A 194 -7.40 -8.16 38.48
CA LEU A 194 -6.87 -8.78 39.70
C LEU A 194 -7.93 -9.52 40.51
N ASP A 195 -9.21 -9.44 40.14
CA ASP A 195 -10.31 -10.06 40.89
C ASP A 195 -10.18 -11.59 41.01
N THR A 196 -9.37 -12.22 40.16
CA THR A 196 -9.09 -13.66 40.17
C THR A 196 -7.86 -14.04 41.00
N LEU A 197 -7.01 -13.08 41.40
CA LEU A 197 -5.75 -13.35 42.08
C LEU A 197 -5.92 -13.28 43.61
N ARG A 198 -5.56 -14.37 44.30
CA ARG A 198 -5.64 -14.48 45.77
C ARG A 198 -4.56 -13.69 46.52
N VAL A 199 -3.55 -13.18 45.82
CA VAL A 199 -2.33 -12.61 46.43
C VAL A 199 -2.03 -11.27 45.76
N GLY A 200 -2.48 -10.17 46.35
CA GLY A 200 -2.23 -8.82 45.84
C GLY A 200 -3.29 -7.81 46.26
N SER A 201 -2.92 -6.53 46.25
CA SER A 201 -3.88 -5.43 46.39
C SER A 201 -4.65 -5.27 45.09
N LYS A 202 -5.99 -5.26 45.13
CA LYS A 202 -6.81 -5.01 43.94
C LYS A 202 -6.49 -3.69 43.26
N LYS A 203 -5.91 -2.71 43.97
CA LYS A 203 -5.49 -1.42 43.38
C LYS A 203 -4.20 -1.51 42.55
N ALA A 204 -3.48 -2.62 42.59
CA ALA A 204 -2.18 -2.75 41.94
C ALA A 204 -2.28 -2.79 40.40
N TRP A 205 -1.19 -2.39 39.76
CA TRP A 205 -0.97 -2.55 38.33
C TRP A 205 -0.40 -3.95 38.05
N ILE A 206 -0.72 -4.54 36.89
CA ILE A 206 -0.19 -5.83 36.48
C ILE A 206 1.08 -5.60 35.67
N ARG A 207 2.21 -6.12 36.14
CA ARG A 207 3.50 -6.02 35.45
C ARG A 207 3.71 -7.19 34.51
N VAL A 208 4.19 -6.91 33.30
CA VAL A 208 4.51 -7.88 32.25
C VAL A 208 5.88 -7.58 31.63
N PRO A 209 6.58 -8.60 31.10
CA PRO A 209 7.87 -8.40 30.44
C PRO A 209 7.75 -7.53 29.19
N SER A 210 8.85 -6.92 28.75
CA SER A 210 8.91 -6.06 27.55
C SER A 210 8.49 -6.75 26.23
N THR A 211 8.54 -8.07 26.20
CA THR A 211 8.12 -8.91 25.07
C THR A 211 6.59 -9.03 24.97
N GLN A 212 5.86 -8.81 26.05
CA GLN A 212 4.40 -8.82 26.04
C GLN A 212 3.89 -7.40 25.78
N ARG A 213 3.32 -7.22 24.58
CA ARG A 213 2.88 -5.92 24.05
C ARG A 213 1.41 -5.90 23.64
N GLU A 214 0.69 -6.93 24.03
CA GLU A 214 -0.71 -7.08 23.72
C GLU A 214 -1.50 -7.68 24.89
N LEU A 215 -2.77 -7.31 24.94
CA LEU A 215 -3.76 -7.82 25.88
C LEU A 215 -5.09 -8.00 25.15
N ARG A 216 -5.54 -9.24 25.04
CA ARG A 216 -6.89 -9.57 24.62
C ARG A 216 -7.81 -9.54 25.83
N LEU A 217 -8.94 -8.86 25.68
CA LEU A 217 -10.05 -8.88 26.64
C LEU A 217 -11.25 -9.53 25.96
N ASP A 218 -11.89 -10.45 26.68
CA ASP A 218 -13.07 -11.17 26.22
C ASP A 218 -14.26 -10.87 27.15
N ASP A 219 -15.47 -10.96 26.61
CA ASP A 219 -16.73 -10.91 27.34
C ASP A 219 -16.93 -9.68 28.24
N LEU A 220 -16.45 -8.50 27.82
CA LEU A 220 -16.68 -7.28 28.57
C LEU A 220 -18.19 -7.00 28.74
N PRO A 221 -18.64 -6.50 29.91
CA PRO A 221 -20.06 -6.25 30.14
C PRO A 221 -20.57 -5.11 29.24
N VAL A 222 -21.72 -5.32 28.60
CA VAL A 222 -22.37 -4.30 27.76
C VAL A 222 -22.64 -3.04 28.58
N ALA A 223 -22.47 -1.87 27.94
CA ALA A 223 -22.58 -0.55 28.54
C ALA A 223 -21.60 -0.28 29.70
N ALA A 224 -20.61 -1.16 29.92
CA ALA A 224 -19.53 -0.85 30.84
C ALA A 224 -18.72 0.34 30.31
N ARG A 225 -18.38 1.24 31.23
CA ARG A 225 -17.51 2.38 30.97
C ARG A 225 -16.18 2.09 31.64
N LEU A 226 -15.14 1.98 30.83
CA LEU A 226 -13.84 1.46 31.24
C LEU A 226 -12.73 2.44 30.86
N ALA A 227 -11.66 2.43 31.65
CA ALA A 227 -10.39 3.00 31.26
C ALA A 227 -9.32 1.92 31.29
N PHE A 228 -8.64 1.75 30.16
CA PHE A 228 -7.43 0.95 30.03
C PHE A 228 -6.22 1.89 30.00
N SER A 229 -5.17 1.52 30.71
CA SER A 229 -3.91 2.25 30.65
C SER A 229 -2.72 1.30 30.69
N VAL A 230 -1.66 1.72 30.04
CA VAL A 230 -0.34 1.09 30.07
C VAL A 230 0.70 2.13 30.49
N ARG A 231 1.77 1.68 31.15
CA ARG A 231 2.91 2.51 31.50
C ARG A 231 4.20 1.70 31.40
N ALA A 232 5.26 2.31 30.93
CA ALA A 232 6.56 1.66 30.77
C ALA A 232 7.40 1.68 32.06
N VAL A 233 8.32 0.73 32.19
CA VAL A 233 9.30 0.63 33.29
C VAL A 233 10.70 0.45 32.69
N ASP A 234 11.68 1.24 33.14
CA ASP A 234 13.07 1.16 32.68
C ASP A 234 13.92 0.15 33.47
N GLU A 235 15.18 0.01 33.06
CA GLU A 235 16.18 -0.84 33.73
C GLU A 235 16.51 -0.40 35.18
N ALA A 236 16.33 0.88 35.52
CA ALA A 236 16.62 1.45 36.83
C ALA A 236 15.42 1.41 37.79
N GLY A 237 14.25 0.98 37.31
CA GLY A 237 13.00 0.89 38.05
C GLY A 237 12.17 2.18 38.07
N ALA A 238 12.50 3.19 37.26
CA ALA A 238 11.60 4.32 37.03
C ALA A 238 10.37 3.85 36.25
N ILE A 239 9.23 4.36 36.67
CA ILE A 239 7.93 4.04 36.07
C ILE A 239 7.43 5.30 35.38
N GLU A 240 6.94 5.16 34.15
CA GLU A 240 6.34 6.28 33.41
C GLU A 240 5.29 7.01 34.29
N PRO A 241 5.52 8.28 34.63
CA PRO A 241 4.71 8.98 35.63
C PRO A 241 3.52 9.71 35.03
N LYS A 242 3.55 9.99 33.72
CA LYS A 242 2.49 10.70 33.02
C LYS A 242 1.59 9.70 32.30
N LEU A 243 0.33 9.69 32.71
CA LEU A 243 -0.72 8.99 31.99
C LEU A 243 -1.52 10.04 31.23
N ASN A 244 -1.55 9.92 29.91
CA ASN A 244 -2.17 10.86 29.00
C ASN A 244 -3.26 10.17 28.15
N LYS A 245 -4.46 10.77 28.09
CA LYS A 245 -5.57 10.30 27.23
C LYS A 245 -5.16 10.36 25.76
N GLY A 246 -5.44 9.29 25.02
CA GLY A 246 -5.06 9.15 23.61
C GLY A 246 -3.59 8.76 23.36
N ARG A 247 -2.75 8.71 24.42
CA ARG A 247 -1.39 8.15 24.33
C ARG A 247 -1.33 6.80 25.01
N ASN A 248 -1.43 6.78 26.32
CA ASN A 248 -1.28 5.57 27.15
C ASN A 248 -2.47 5.37 28.10
N ILE A 249 -3.55 6.13 27.89
CA ILE A 249 -4.89 5.88 28.41
C ILE A 249 -5.87 5.83 27.25
N ILE A 250 -6.74 4.82 27.26
CA ILE A 250 -7.96 4.77 26.45
C ILE A 250 -9.16 4.64 27.41
N ALA A 251 -10.04 5.63 27.38
CA ALA A 251 -11.34 5.57 28.04
C ALA A 251 -12.41 5.29 26.98
N PHE A 252 -13.24 4.27 27.23
CA PHE A 252 -14.18 3.75 26.24
C PHE A 252 -15.44 3.22 26.91
N ALA A 253 -16.49 3.08 26.10
CA ALA A 253 -17.69 2.36 26.49
C ALA A 253 -17.80 1.07 25.67
N VAL A 254 -18.32 0.02 26.30
CA VAL A 254 -18.54 -1.27 25.67
C VAL A 254 -19.90 -1.26 24.99
N THR A 255 -19.93 -1.38 23.67
CA THR A 255 -21.19 -1.47 22.92
C THR A 255 -21.80 -2.86 23.03
N GLY A 256 -23.14 -2.92 23.02
CA GLY A 256 -23.89 -4.17 22.88
C GLY A 256 -24.22 -4.51 21.44
N THR A 257 -24.02 -3.56 20.51
CA THR A 257 -24.19 -3.78 19.08
C THR A 257 -22.93 -4.45 18.53
N PRO A 258 -23.05 -5.67 17.98
CA PRO A 258 -21.94 -6.37 17.35
C PRO A 258 -21.32 -5.54 16.23
N GLY A 259 -19.99 -5.61 16.11
CA GLY A 259 -19.24 -4.96 15.04
C GLY A 259 -18.99 -5.98 13.95
N GLN A 260 -19.13 -5.57 12.70
CA GLN A 260 -18.85 -6.41 11.54
C GLN A 260 -17.65 -5.84 10.78
N PRO A 261 -16.63 -6.64 10.41
CA PRO A 261 -15.48 -6.16 9.66
C PRO A 261 -15.91 -5.51 8.36
N VAL A 262 -15.26 -4.42 7.93
CA VAL A 262 -15.33 -3.98 6.53
C VAL A 262 -14.40 -4.88 5.75
N VAL A 263 -14.88 -5.49 4.66
CA VAL A 263 -14.08 -6.43 3.86
C VAL A 263 -13.81 -5.82 2.50
N ASP A 264 -12.53 -5.69 2.16
CA ASP A 264 -12.08 -5.38 0.81
C ASP A 264 -11.77 -6.69 0.11
N MET A 265 -12.44 -6.95 -1.02
CA MET A 265 -12.21 -8.12 -1.86
C MET A 265 -11.66 -7.68 -3.21
N GLU A 266 -10.66 -8.39 -3.71
CA GLU A 266 -9.98 -8.11 -4.97
C GLU A 266 -9.98 -9.37 -5.83
N GLU A 267 -10.25 -9.24 -7.13
CA GLU A 267 -10.03 -10.31 -8.10
C GLU A 267 -8.74 -9.99 -8.86
N ALA A 268 -7.68 -10.76 -8.55
CA ALA A 268 -6.31 -10.40 -8.92
C ALA A 268 -6.00 -10.48 -10.42
N THR A 269 -6.91 -10.99 -11.24
CA THR A 269 -6.64 -11.30 -12.65
C THR A 269 -7.31 -10.31 -13.60
N SER A 270 -8.43 -9.69 -13.22
CA SER A 270 -9.32 -9.16 -14.26
C SER A 270 -10.39 -8.16 -13.88
N GLN A 271 -10.73 -7.85 -12.61
CA GLN A 271 -11.95 -7.04 -12.33
C GLN A 271 -11.82 -6.03 -11.18
N GLY A 272 -10.61 -5.81 -10.66
CA GLY A 272 -10.37 -4.80 -9.62
C GLY A 272 -10.82 -5.24 -8.22
N SER A 273 -11.29 -4.29 -7.42
CA SER A 273 -11.62 -4.50 -6.01
C SER A 273 -12.97 -3.90 -5.62
N PHE A 274 -13.66 -4.54 -4.70
CA PHE A 274 -14.91 -4.08 -4.11
C PHE A 274 -14.86 -4.11 -2.58
N GLN A 275 -15.33 -3.04 -1.95
CA GLN A 275 -15.45 -2.95 -0.50
C GLN A 275 -16.86 -3.28 -0.07
N PHE A 276 -17.00 -4.15 0.93
CA PHE A 276 -18.27 -4.55 1.55
C PHE A 276 -18.41 -3.86 2.93
N PRO A 277 -18.95 -2.62 2.99
CA PRO A 277 -19.17 -1.89 4.24
C PRO A 277 -20.43 -2.36 4.99
N THR A 278 -21.45 -2.89 4.30
CA THR A 278 -22.74 -3.36 4.86
C THR A 278 -23.10 -4.76 4.37
N ASP A 279 -23.89 -5.51 5.15
CA ASP A 279 -24.44 -6.78 4.68
C ASP A 279 -25.46 -6.51 3.57
N GLY A 280 -25.45 -7.35 2.54
CA GLY A 280 -26.33 -7.20 1.37
C GLY A 280 -25.75 -6.35 0.24
N ASP A 281 -24.55 -5.78 0.41
CA ASP A 281 -23.78 -5.26 -0.71
C ASP A 281 -23.41 -6.42 -1.65
N VAL A 282 -23.66 -6.23 -2.95
CA VAL A 282 -23.41 -7.24 -3.98
C VAL A 282 -22.37 -6.71 -4.95
N TRP A 283 -21.33 -7.50 -5.18
CA TRP A 283 -20.36 -7.23 -6.24
C TRP A 283 -20.72 -8.04 -7.49
N GLU A 284 -21.21 -7.35 -8.51
CA GLU A 284 -21.50 -7.98 -9.80
C GLU A 284 -20.25 -7.99 -10.69
N LEU A 285 -19.88 -9.17 -11.14
CA LEU A 285 -18.68 -9.45 -11.93
C LEU A 285 -19.08 -10.11 -13.25
N SER A 286 -18.42 -9.74 -14.34
CA SER A 286 -18.56 -10.42 -15.63
C SER A 286 -17.21 -10.97 -16.05
N LEU A 287 -17.09 -12.30 -16.11
CA LEU A 287 -15.81 -12.97 -16.31
C LEU A 287 -15.85 -13.88 -17.55
N PRO A 288 -14.79 -13.91 -18.37
CA PRO A 288 -14.69 -14.85 -19.48
C PRO A 288 -14.63 -16.30 -18.99
N THR A 289 -15.08 -17.24 -19.84
CA THR A 289 -14.78 -18.67 -19.65
C THR A 289 -13.26 -18.91 -19.72
N ASP A 290 -12.82 -20.00 -19.08
CA ASP A 290 -11.44 -20.50 -19.03
C ASP A 290 -10.44 -19.58 -18.28
N LEU A 291 -10.93 -18.50 -17.65
CA LEU A 291 -10.15 -17.65 -16.77
C LEU A 291 -9.97 -18.28 -15.39
N GLN A 292 -8.75 -18.21 -14.85
CA GLN A 292 -8.47 -18.58 -13.47
C GLN A 292 -8.78 -17.42 -12.52
N ILE A 293 -9.87 -17.54 -11.79
CA ILE A 293 -10.34 -16.49 -10.87
C ILE A 293 -9.63 -16.63 -9.53
N ARG A 294 -9.09 -15.51 -9.03
CA ARG A 294 -8.29 -15.47 -7.80
C ARG A 294 -8.76 -14.34 -6.89
N PHE A 295 -9.80 -14.62 -6.09
CA PHE A 295 -10.17 -13.69 -5.04
C PHE A 295 -9.12 -13.65 -3.93
N LYS A 296 -8.78 -12.42 -3.55
CA LYS A 296 -8.04 -12.06 -2.34
C LYS A 296 -8.92 -11.16 -1.49
N TRP A 297 -8.68 -11.15 -0.19
CA TRP A 297 -9.45 -10.30 0.70
C TRP A 297 -8.66 -9.84 1.91
N THR A 298 -9.03 -8.66 2.39
CA THR A 298 -8.56 -8.09 3.65
C THR A 298 -9.75 -7.57 4.44
N GLY A 299 -9.68 -7.67 5.76
CA GLY A 299 -10.69 -7.11 6.64
C GLY A 299 -10.15 -5.99 7.50
N ASP A 300 -11.02 -5.05 7.85
CA ASP A 300 -10.77 -4.02 8.86
C ASP A 300 -11.89 -4.01 9.90
N ALA A 301 -11.50 -4.21 11.15
CA ALA A 301 -12.36 -4.19 12.32
C ALA A 301 -11.90 -3.15 13.37
N SER A 302 -10.95 -2.29 12.98
CA SER A 302 -10.30 -1.33 13.88
C SER A 302 -11.25 -0.25 14.41
N SER A 303 -12.30 0.07 13.65
CA SER A 303 -13.31 1.09 13.99
C SER A 303 -14.06 0.81 15.29
N TYR A 304 -14.12 -0.46 15.72
CA TYR A 304 -14.73 -0.90 16.99
C TYR A 304 -13.75 -1.69 17.88
N GLY A 305 -12.45 -1.55 17.60
CA GLY A 305 -11.33 -2.08 18.37
C GLY A 305 -11.14 -3.59 18.35
N SER A 306 -11.53 -4.22 17.25
CA SER A 306 -11.32 -5.64 16.98
C SER A 306 -10.42 -5.84 15.76
N GLU A 307 -10.08 -7.08 15.44
CA GLU A 307 -9.32 -7.40 14.23
C GLU A 307 -10.11 -8.36 13.35
N PRO A 308 -9.89 -8.38 12.03
CA PRO A 308 -10.41 -9.45 11.20
C PRO A 308 -9.91 -10.80 11.73
N GLY A 309 -10.83 -11.73 11.89
CA GLY A 309 -10.61 -13.07 12.39
C GLY A 309 -10.65 -14.10 11.27
N ASN A 310 -11.32 -15.22 11.54
CA ASN A 310 -11.44 -16.30 10.58
C ASN A 310 -12.36 -15.91 9.42
N VAL A 311 -12.09 -16.51 8.27
CA VAL A 311 -12.86 -16.39 7.03
C VAL A 311 -13.37 -17.77 6.63
N ASN A 312 -14.51 -17.79 5.97
CA ASN A 312 -15.06 -18.96 5.30
C ASN A 312 -15.62 -18.52 3.95
N TYR A 313 -15.48 -19.32 2.90
CA TYR A 313 -16.01 -18.97 1.58
C TYR A 313 -16.59 -20.20 0.87
N ALA A 314 -17.49 -19.93 -0.07
CA ALA A 314 -18.12 -20.93 -0.92
C ALA A 314 -18.55 -20.33 -2.26
N LEU A 315 -18.51 -21.15 -3.31
CA LEU A 315 -19.08 -20.91 -4.62
C LEU A 315 -20.31 -21.82 -4.76
N ASP A 316 -21.44 -21.27 -5.20
CA ASP A 316 -22.69 -21.98 -5.50
C ASP A 316 -23.21 -22.86 -4.37
N ILE A 317 -23.10 -22.37 -3.13
CA ILE A 317 -23.67 -23.06 -1.97
C ILE A 317 -25.21 -22.98 -2.00
N PRO A 318 -25.93 -24.10 -1.78
CA PRO A 318 -27.39 -24.11 -1.85
C PRO A 318 -28.06 -23.35 -0.68
N ASP A 319 -27.40 -23.28 0.48
CA ASP A 319 -27.85 -22.53 1.64
C ASP A 319 -26.66 -21.84 2.32
N VAL A 320 -26.61 -20.50 2.23
CA VAL A 320 -25.54 -19.68 2.80
C VAL A 320 -25.56 -19.66 4.34
N GLU A 321 -26.68 -20.02 4.97
CA GLU A 321 -26.79 -20.08 6.43
C GLU A 321 -26.40 -21.45 7.00
N ASP A 322 -26.43 -22.52 6.19
CA ASP A 322 -26.05 -23.87 6.61
C ASP A 322 -24.54 -24.11 6.51
N GLU A 323 -23.84 -23.75 7.58
CA GLU A 323 -22.42 -24.06 7.73
C GLU A 323 -22.12 -25.56 7.82
N SER A 324 -23.07 -26.47 7.93
CA SER A 324 -22.74 -27.91 7.93
C SER A 324 -22.36 -28.44 6.54
N ILE A 325 -22.75 -27.74 5.48
CA ILE A 325 -22.42 -28.07 4.09
C ILE A 325 -20.96 -27.67 3.83
N ARG A 326 -20.08 -28.67 3.69
CA ARG A 326 -18.64 -28.47 3.52
C ARG A 326 -18.13 -29.08 2.21
N ASP A 327 -17.27 -28.35 1.51
CA ASP A 327 -16.47 -28.87 0.38
C ASP A 327 -15.05 -28.29 0.49
N PRO A 328 -13.98 -29.11 0.47
CA PRO A 328 -12.61 -28.64 0.66
C PRO A 328 -12.10 -27.72 -0.46
N ARG A 329 -12.79 -27.66 -1.61
CA ARG A 329 -12.53 -26.72 -2.71
C ARG A 329 -13.41 -25.47 -2.62
N GLY A 330 -14.35 -25.43 -1.69
CA GLY A 330 -15.32 -24.34 -1.57
C GLY A 330 -16.34 -24.30 -2.71
N ILE A 331 -16.68 -25.42 -3.35
CA ILE A 331 -17.67 -25.47 -4.46
C ILE A 331 -18.87 -26.31 -4.00
N GLY A 332 -20.07 -25.74 -3.99
CA GLY A 332 -21.30 -26.35 -3.47
C GLY A 332 -21.36 -26.46 -1.95
N GLY A 333 -20.34 -25.98 -1.24
CA GLY A 333 -20.22 -26.02 0.22
C GLY A 333 -19.10 -25.12 0.73
N TRP A 334 -19.14 -24.79 2.01
CA TRP A 334 -18.14 -23.97 2.67
C TRP A 334 -16.79 -24.68 2.77
N ILE A 335 -15.69 -23.96 2.53
CA ILE A 335 -14.34 -24.50 2.76
C ILE A 335 -14.03 -24.78 4.24
N GLY A 336 -14.70 -24.07 5.14
CA GLY A 336 -14.47 -24.11 6.59
C GLY A 336 -13.71 -22.88 7.09
N TRP A 337 -13.95 -22.52 8.35
CA TRP A 337 -13.33 -21.37 8.99
C TRP A 337 -11.81 -21.52 9.11
N GLY A 338 -11.08 -20.50 8.69
CA GLY A 338 -9.63 -20.41 8.84
C GLY A 338 -9.10 -19.02 8.53
N THR A 339 -7.80 -18.80 8.75
CA THR A 339 -7.14 -17.50 8.47
C THR A 339 -6.77 -17.38 6.99
N TRP A 340 -7.75 -17.57 6.12
CA TRP A 340 -7.59 -17.47 4.67
C TRP A 340 -7.46 -16.00 4.26
N LYS A 341 -6.57 -15.70 3.32
CA LYS A 341 -6.42 -14.36 2.71
C LYS A 341 -6.76 -14.35 1.24
N GLU A 342 -6.94 -15.52 0.65
CA GLU A 342 -7.22 -15.74 -0.76
C GLU A 342 -7.82 -17.13 -0.97
N LEU A 343 -8.37 -17.35 -2.17
CA LEU A 343 -8.80 -18.67 -2.62
C LEU A 343 -7.66 -19.68 -2.52
N GLN A 344 -7.96 -20.84 -1.95
CA GLN A 344 -7.00 -21.95 -1.83
C GLN A 344 -6.87 -22.72 -3.15
N THR A 345 -7.86 -22.60 -4.03
CA THR A 345 -7.84 -23.14 -5.39
C THR A 345 -8.57 -22.15 -6.29
N PRO A 346 -7.95 -21.67 -7.39
CA PRO A 346 -8.62 -20.80 -8.34
C PRO A 346 -9.85 -21.48 -8.94
N PHE A 347 -10.92 -20.72 -9.14
CA PHE A 347 -12.07 -21.21 -9.90
C PHE A 347 -11.81 -21.03 -11.40
N VAL A 348 -12.24 -22.01 -12.19
CA VAL A 348 -12.18 -21.95 -13.66
C VAL A 348 -13.52 -22.41 -14.17
N PHE A 349 -14.22 -21.52 -14.86
CA PHE A 349 -15.47 -21.85 -15.52
C PHE A 349 -15.19 -22.32 -16.93
N SER A 350 -15.69 -23.49 -17.28
CA SER A 350 -15.52 -24.06 -18.61
C SER A 350 -16.29 -23.27 -19.67
N THR A 351 -15.94 -23.46 -20.94
CA THR A 351 -16.69 -22.88 -22.06
C THR A 351 -18.18 -23.29 -22.06
N GLU A 352 -18.52 -24.46 -21.51
CA GLU A 352 -19.91 -24.96 -21.40
C GLU A 352 -20.75 -24.18 -20.38
N GLU A 353 -20.09 -23.54 -19.42
CA GLU A 353 -20.71 -22.64 -18.43
C GLU A 353 -20.85 -21.21 -18.98
N GLY A 354 -20.54 -20.97 -20.26
CA GLY A 354 -20.79 -19.69 -20.90
C GLY A 354 -22.28 -19.31 -20.84
N GLY A 355 -22.58 -18.19 -20.17
CA GLY A 355 -23.93 -17.67 -19.96
C GLY A 355 -24.61 -18.13 -18.67
N THR A 356 -23.89 -18.83 -17.79
CA THR A 356 -24.38 -19.13 -16.43
C THR A 356 -24.03 -18.01 -15.45
N GLU A 357 -24.73 -18.01 -14.33
CA GLU A 357 -24.48 -17.16 -13.19
C GLU A 357 -24.04 -18.04 -12.02
N HIS A 358 -23.01 -17.60 -11.30
CA HIS A 358 -22.47 -18.28 -10.13
C HIS A 358 -22.42 -17.30 -8.95
N HIS A 359 -22.64 -17.82 -7.74
CA HIS A 359 -22.68 -17.00 -6.53
C HIS A 359 -21.50 -17.35 -5.63
N PHE A 360 -20.58 -16.39 -5.49
CA PHE A 360 -19.49 -16.49 -4.54
C PHE A 360 -19.87 -15.78 -3.25
N TRP A 361 -19.74 -16.49 -2.13
CA TRP A 361 -20.02 -15.99 -0.80
C TRP A 361 -18.75 -16.05 0.03
N LEU A 362 -18.51 -14.98 0.79
CA LEU A 362 -17.45 -14.93 1.79
C LEU A 362 -18.03 -14.45 3.11
N LYS A 363 -17.72 -15.18 4.18
CA LYS A 363 -18.03 -14.82 5.55
C LYS A 363 -16.74 -14.47 6.27
N MET A 364 -16.69 -13.32 6.95
CA MET A 364 -15.56 -12.95 7.79
C MET A 364 -16.06 -12.57 9.18
N ARG A 365 -15.48 -13.18 10.21
CA ARG A 365 -15.72 -12.78 11.60
C ARG A 365 -14.58 -11.92 12.09
N ASP A 366 -14.80 -11.20 13.18
CA ASP A 366 -13.72 -10.56 13.92
C ASP A 366 -13.04 -11.55 14.90
N ILE A 367 -12.12 -11.08 15.73
CA ILE A 367 -11.42 -11.94 16.73
C ILE A 367 -12.32 -12.53 17.82
N SER A 368 -13.58 -12.10 17.95
CA SER A 368 -14.54 -12.78 18.83
C SER A 368 -14.96 -14.13 18.28
N ASP A 369 -14.78 -14.36 16.97
CA ASP A 369 -15.24 -15.56 16.24
C ASP A 369 -16.73 -15.86 16.47
N SER A 370 -17.52 -14.83 16.79
CA SER A 370 -18.96 -14.93 17.01
C SER A 370 -19.75 -14.79 15.71
N ARG A 371 -20.94 -15.40 15.65
CA ARG A 371 -21.81 -15.25 14.48
C ARG A 371 -22.31 -13.82 14.34
N GLU A 372 -22.43 -13.12 15.44
CA GLU A 372 -22.90 -11.74 15.48
C GLU A 372 -21.89 -10.74 14.89
N SER A 373 -20.59 -11.07 14.85
CA SER A 373 -19.57 -10.23 14.18
C SER A 373 -19.33 -10.61 12.72
N GLU A 374 -20.11 -11.54 12.19
CA GLU A 374 -19.97 -12.02 10.83
C GLU A 374 -20.37 -10.94 9.81
N ARG A 375 -19.46 -10.67 8.89
CA ARG A 375 -19.72 -9.98 7.63
C ARG A 375 -20.06 -11.01 6.56
N LEU A 376 -21.17 -10.82 5.84
CA LEU A 376 -21.48 -11.60 4.64
C LEU A 376 -21.22 -10.78 3.38
N CYS A 377 -20.22 -11.18 2.60
CA CYS A 377 -19.90 -10.64 1.29
C CYS A 377 -20.50 -11.52 0.20
N HIS A 378 -21.13 -10.90 -0.79
CA HIS A 378 -21.75 -11.59 -1.92
C HIS A 378 -21.19 -11.04 -3.24
N ALA A 379 -20.58 -11.92 -4.04
CA ALA A 379 -20.27 -11.62 -5.43
C ALA A 379 -21.11 -12.49 -6.36
N ILE A 380 -21.73 -11.85 -7.36
CA ILE A 380 -22.43 -12.52 -8.45
C ILE A 380 -21.50 -12.54 -9.65
N ILE A 381 -21.16 -13.73 -10.12
CA ILE A 381 -20.27 -13.93 -11.26
C ILE A 381 -21.12 -14.35 -12.46
N SER A 382 -21.26 -13.44 -13.41
CA SER A 382 -21.79 -13.76 -14.74
C SER A 382 -20.65 -14.32 -15.61
N VAL A 383 -20.72 -15.60 -15.94
CA VAL A 383 -19.75 -16.25 -16.81
C VAL A 383 -20.11 -15.95 -18.26
N VAL A 384 -19.20 -15.32 -18.98
CA VAL A 384 -19.40 -14.87 -20.35
C VAL A 384 -18.68 -15.82 -21.30
N GLY A 385 -19.47 -16.61 -22.02
CA GLY A 385 -18.98 -17.41 -23.15
C GLY A 385 -18.70 -16.53 -24.36
N PHE A 386 -17.48 -16.60 -24.89
CA PHE A 386 -17.07 -15.85 -26.09
C PHE A 386 -17.43 -16.62 -27.35
N SER A 387 -18.58 -16.31 -27.95
CA SER A 387 -19.04 -16.98 -29.17
C SER A 387 -18.38 -16.45 -30.43
N PHE A 388 -17.97 -15.17 -30.44
CA PHE A 388 -17.40 -14.50 -31.62
C PHE A 388 -18.22 -14.74 -32.91
N GLU A 389 -19.54 -14.84 -32.79
CA GLU A 389 -20.45 -15.18 -33.88
C GLU A 389 -20.66 -14.01 -34.86
N ARG A 390 -20.56 -12.77 -34.36
CA ARG A 390 -20.66 -11.53 -35.12
C ARG A 390 -19.30 -11.05 -35.58
N PHE A 391 -19.30 -10.37 -36.72
CA PHE A 391 -18.04 -9.97 -37.35
C PHE A 391 -17.40 -8.76 -36.67
N ALA A 392 -18.06 -7.61 -36.60
CA ALA A 392 -17.48 -6.42 -35.98
C ALA A 392 -18.51 -5.54 -35.26
N LEU A 393 -18.06 -4.87 -34.20
CA LEU A 393 -18.78 -3.79 -33.50
C LEU A 393 -17.93 -2.53 -33.52
N VAL A 394 -18.51 -1.43 -33.98
CA VAL A 394 -17.93 -0.09 -33.84
C VAL A 394 -18.57 0.57 -32.62
N VAL A 395 -17.74 0.89 -31.64
CA VAL A 395 -18.10 1.68 -30.45
C VAL A 395 -17.67 3.11 -30.71
N ASP A 396 -18.64 3.97 -30.96
CA ASP A 396 -18.43 5.40 -31.06
C ASP A 396 -18.50 6.03 -29.65
N ASP A 397 -17.33 6.29 -29.11
CA ASP A 397 -17.06 6.94 -27.82
C ASP A 397 -16.37 8.30 -28.04
N SER A 398 -16.78 8.97 -29.11
CA SER A 398 -16.24 10.26 -29.50
C SER A 398 -17.31 11.32 -29.47
N ARG A 399 -16.87 12.56 -29.22
CA ARG A 399 -17.77 13.72 -29.25
C ARG A 399 -17.06 14.90 -29.88
N PHE A 400 -17.59 15.39 -30.99
CA PHE A 400 -17.08 16.58 -31.66
C PHE A 400 -17.98 17.79 -31.40
N GLN A 401 -17.39 18.85 -30.85
CA GLN A 401 -18.02 20.16 -30.77
C GLN A 401 -17.44 21.04 -31.89
N GLY A 402 -18.06 21.04 -33.07
CA GLY A 402 -17.73 21.99 -34.13
C GLY A 402 -17.42 21.36 -35.48
N VAL A 403 -16.17 21.47 -35.93
CA VAL A 403 -15.73 20.99 -37.25
C VAL A 403 -14.69 19.87 -37.06
N PRO A 404 -14.99 18.65 -37.52
CA PRO A 404 -16.25 18.22 -38.17
C PRO A 404 -17.43 18.17 -37.21
N SER A 405 -18.64 18.14 -37.78
CA SER A 405 -19.81 17.65 -37.04
C SER A 405 -19.61 16.16 -36.74
N ASP A 406 -20.25 15.65 -35.71
CA ASP A 406 -20.15 14.26 -35.29
C ASP A 406 -20.63 13.32 -36.42
N ALA A 407 -21.75 13.68 -37.07
CA ALA A 407 -22.29 12.93 -38.19
C ALA A 407 -21.40 12.96 -39.45
N ASP A 408 -20.68 14.06 -39.70
CA ASP A 408 -19.71 14.10 -40.80
C ASP A 408 -18.48 13.25 -40.46
N HIS A 409 -18.02 13.31 -39.20
CA HIS A 409 -16.91 12.51 -38.70
C HIS A 409 -17.18 11.01 -38.85
N ASP A 410 -18.33 10.54 -38.36
CA ASP A 410 -18.79 9.16 -38.49
C ASP A 410 -18.82 8.69 -39.94
N ARG A 411 -19.38 9.52 -40.82
CA ARG A 411 -19.45 9.21 -42.26
C ARG A 411 -18.05 9.06 -42.85
N PHE A 412 -17.12 9.94 -42.48
CA PHE A 412 -15.74 9.81 -42.94
C PHE A 412 -15.07 8.55 -42.43
N LEU A 413 -15.26 8.17 -41.17
CA LEU A 413 -14.74 6.90 -40.66
C LEU A 413 -15.30 5.71 -41.45
N ASP A 414 -16.61 5.69 -41.71
CA ASP A 414 -17.26 4.66 -42.52
C ASP A 414 -16.70 4.57 -43.93
N ASP A 415 -16.55 5.72 -44.60
CA ASP A 415 -16.12 5.81 -45.99
C ASP A 415 -14.62 5.51 -46.18
N THR A 416 -13.83 5.63 -45.10
CA THR A 416 -12.36 5.50 -45.13
C THR A 416 -11.86 4.36 -44.24
N LEU A 417 -11.61 4.64 -42.96
CA LEU A 417 -10.95 3.75 -42.00
C LEU A 417 -11.70 2.41 -41.81
N LEU A 418 -13.03 2.48 -41.71
CA LEU A 418 -13.90 1.34 -41.41
C LEU A 418 -14.43 0.64 -42.67
N ARG A 419 -14.24 1.25 -43.85
CA ARG A 419 -14.72 0.71 -45.13
C ARG A 419 -14.37 -0.76 -45.30
N ARG A 420 -13.14 -1.12 -44.96
CA ARG A 420 -12.65 -2.50 -45.10
C ARG A 420 -13.37 -3.48 -44.19
N PHE A 421 -13.86 -3.08 -43.02
CA PHE A 421 -14.71 -3.95 -42.21
C PHE A 421 -16.04 -4.25 -42.91
N TYR A 422 -16.69 -3.23 -43.49
CA TYR A 422 -17.93 -3.44 -44.24
C TYR A 422 -17.76 -4.34 -45.47
N ASP A 423 -16.59 -4.30 -46.13
CA ASP A 423 -16.27 -5.21 -47.23
C ASP A 423 -16.10 -6.67 -46.76
N LEU A 424 -15.66 -6.89 -45.52
CA LEU A 424 -15.35 -8.20 -44.96
C LEU A 424 -16.53 -8.85 -44.23
N GLY A 425 -17.50 -8.07 -43.75
CA GLY A 425 -18.67 -8.60 -43.06
C GLY A 425 -19.63 -7.55 -42.52
N VAL A 426 -20.63 -8.02 -41.77
CA VAL A 426 -21.63 -7.14 -41.14
C VAL A 426 -20.98 -6.42 -39.94
N VAL A 427 -21.11 -5.10 -39.92
CA VAL A 427 -20.61 -4.23 -38.86
C VAL A 427 -21.79 -3.64 -38.12
N ASP A 428 -21.89 -3.95 -36.83
CA ASP A 428 -22.84 -3.31 -35.93
C ASP A 428 -22.22 -2.02 -35.36
N LYS A 429 -23.07 -1.07 -34.98
CA LYS A 429 -22.66 0.19 -34.35
C LYS A 429 -23.32 0.38 -32.99
N TYR A 430 -22.57 0.92 -32.05
CA TYR A 430 -23.04 1.37 -30.75
C TYR A 430 -22.47 2.76 -30.48
N SER A 431 -23.34 3.73 -30.22
CA SER A 431 -22.92 5.04 -29.72
C SER A 431 -22.98 5.03 -28.20
N ALA A 432 -21.91 5.49 -27.56
CA ALA A 432 -21.80 5.58 -26.12
C ALA A 432 -22.53 6.80 -25.54
N TYR A 433 -23.25 7.56 -26.37
CA TYR A 433 -24.04 8.73 -25.97
C TYR A 433 -25.52 8.57 -26.34
N LEU A 434 -26.41 9.09 -25.50
CA LEU A 434 -27.86 8.95 -25.68
C LEU A 434 -28.45 10.05 -26.57
N GLY A 435 -29.29 9.63 -27.52
CA GLY A 435 -30.14 10.50 -28.34
C GLY A 435 -29.55 10.81 -29.73
N SER A 436 -30.37 11.38 -30.61
CA SER A 436 -29.95 11.77 -31.96
C SER A 436 -29.22 13.13 -31.99
N GLN A 437 -28.87 13.68 -30.84
CA GLN A 437 -28.19 14.98 -30.74
C GLN A 437 -26.75 14.74 -30.32
N GLU A 438 -25.82 15.34 -31.06
CA GLU A 438 -24.34 15.33 -30.92
C GLU A 438 -23.82 15.77 -29.52
N ASN A 439 -24.72 16.02 -28.57
CA ASN A 439 -24.45 16.51 -27.22
C ASN A 439 -25.23 15.76 -26.13
N GLY A 440 -25.73 14.57 -26.43
CA GLY A 440 -26.41 13.71 -25.48
C GLY A 440 -25.56 13.38 -24.24
N PRO A 441 -26.19 13.09 -23.08
CA PRO A 441 -25.46 12.52 -21.96
C PRO A 441 -24.88 11.16 -22.37
N ALA A 442 -23.74 10.79 -21.79
CA ALA A 442 -23.21 9.42 -21.94
C ALA A 442 -24.29 8.40 -21.56
N ALA A 443 -24.32 7.29 -22.28
CA ALA A 443 -25.15 6.15 -21.92
C ALA A 443 -24.85 5.79 -20.45
N PRO A 444 -25.89 5.70 -19.60
CA PRO A 444 -25.69 5.44 -18.18
C PRO A 444 -25.12 4.03 -17.92
N GLU A 445 -25.29 3.11 -18.86
CA GLU A 445 -24.84 1.74 -18.76
C GLU A 445 -23.70 1.46 -19.75
N ALA A 446 -22.58 0.96 -19.21
CA ALA A 446 -21.51 0.39 -20.01
C ALA A 446 -22.01 -0.82 -20.82
N LEU A 447 -21.50 -1.03 -22.03
CA LEU A 447 -21.67 -2.25 -22.81
C LEU A 447 -21.36 -3.47 -21.91
N PRO A 448 -22.31 -4.40 -21.75
CA PRO A 448 -22.05 -5.64 -21.04
C PRO A 448 -20.96 -6.45 -21.75
N LEU A 449 -20.12 -7.14 -20.99
CA LEU A 449 -19.08 -8.02 -21.56
C LEU A 449 -19.71 -9.08 -22.49
N ALA A 450 -20.90 -9.59 -22.13
CA ALA A 450 -21.68 -10.51 -22.97
C ALA A 450 -22.07 -9.94 -24.35
N THR A 451 -22.14 -8.62 -24.50
CA THR A 451 -22.32 -7.99 -25.81
C THR A 451 -21.03 -8.02 -26.60
N LEU A 452 -19.90 -7.64 -25.99
CA LEU A 452 -18.57 -7.65 -26.62
C LEU A 452 -18.16 -9.07 -27.06
N ALA A 453 -18.48 -10.07 -26.24
CA ALA A 453 -18.16 -11.48 -26.45
C ALA A 453 -18.73 -12.09 -27.75
N LYS A 454 -19.74 -11.43 -28.35
CA LYS A 454 -20.31 -11.84 -29.63
C LYS A 454 -19.46 -11.41 -30.82
N TYR A 455 -18.56 -10.44 -30.70
CA TYR A 455 -17.89 -9.82 -31.85
C TYR A 455 -16.44 -10.22 -31.99
N ARG A 456 -16.05 -10.74 -33.16
CA ARG A 456 -14.65 -11.07 -33.48
C ARG A 456 -13.73 -9.87 -33.44
N ASN A 457 -14.25 -8.70 -33.81
CA ASN A 457 -13.49 -7.46 -33.90
C ASN A 457 -14.27 -6.34 -33.21
N LEU A 458 -13.61 -5.59 -32.34
CA LEU A 458 -14.09 -4.32 -31.79
C LEU A 458 -13.30 -3.19 -32.42
N VAL A 459 -14.01 -2.14 -32.83
CA VAL A 459 -13.40 -0.86 -33.18
C VAL A 459 -13.85 0.15 -32.14
N TRP A 460 -12.94 0.67 -31.34
CA TRP A 460 -13.24 1.66 -30.31
C TRP A 460 -12.71 3.02 -30.75
N HIS A 461 -13.62 3.92 -31.09
CA HIS A 461 -13.26 5.27 -31.48
C HIS A 461 -13.47 6.22 -30.29
N SER A 462 -12.37 6.70 -29.70
CA SER A 462 -12.43 7.59 -28.54
C SER A 462 -11.86 8.98 -28.84
N GLN A 463 -12.59 10.02 -28.45
CA GLN A 463 -12.15 11.41 -28.58
C GLN A 463 -12.63 12.22 -27.39
N VAL A 464 -11.71 12.56 -26.50
CA VAL A 464 -12.03 13.34 -25.29
C VAL A 464 -11.72 14.81 -25.51
N ILE A 465 -12.78 15.61 -25.68
CA ILE A 465 -12.69 17.08 -25.76
C ILE A 465 -13.15 17.75 -24.46
N ALA A 466 -13.97 17.10 -23.62
CA ALA A 466 -14.61 17.73 -22.47
C ALA A 466 -13.95 17.39 -21.12
N LEU A 467 -13.60 18.43 -20.35
CA LEU A 467 -13.08 18.33 -19.00
C LEU A 467 -14.20 17.89 -18.04
N GLY A 468 -14.04 16.74 -17.37
CA GLY A 468 -14.82 16.36 -16.18
C GLY A 468 -16.00 15.41 -16.36
N GLN A 469 -16.14 14.71 -17.50
CA GLN A 469 -17.08 13.59 -17.62
C GLN A 469 -16.33 12.27 -17.72
N THR A 470 -16.79 11.25 -17.00
CA THR A 470 -16.31 9.86 -17.12
C THR A 470 -16.56 9.39 -18.55
N VAL A 471 -15.47 9.09 -19.25
CA VAL A 471 -15.49 8.63 -20.63
C VAL A 471 -15.87 7.15 -20.63
N PRO A 472 -16.83 6.70 -21.46
CA PRO A 472 -17.17 5.29 -21.60
C PRO A 472 -15.96 4.35 -21.66
N LEU A 473 -14.92 4.63 -22.47
CA LEU A 473 -13.69 3.83 -22.50
C LEU A 473 -13.03 3.67 -21.11
N TYR A 474 -12.98 4.75 -20.33
CA TYR A 474 -12.44 4.72 -18.97
C TYR A 474 -13.24 3.77 -18.08
N SER A 475 -14.56 3.88 -18.09
CA SER A 475 -15.40 2.98 -17.28
C SER A 475 -15.25 1.53 -17.72
N HIS A 476 -15.22 1.25 -19.03
CA HIS A 476 -15.14 -0.13 -19.52
C HIS A 476 -13.81 -0.80 -19.23
N GLU A 477 -12.70 -0.06 -19.27
CA GLU A 477 -11.39 -0.65 -19.08
C GLU A 477 -10.78 -0.40 -17.71
N VAL A 478 -10.79 0.85 -17.23
CA VAL A 478 -10.11 1.18 -15.96
C VAL A 478 -10.94 0.79 -14.74
N VAL A 479 -12.27 0.81 -14.87
CA VAL A 479 -13.17 0.40 -13.78
C VAL A 479 -13.57 -1.06 -13.93
N ASP A 480 -14.02 -1.46 -15.13
CA ASP A 480 -14.62 -2.78 -15.35
C ASP A 480 -13.70 -3.80 -16.07
N HIS A 481 -12.53 -3.40 -16.57
CA HIS A 481 -11.57 -4.28 -17.28
C HIS A 481 -12.17 -5.17 -18.40
N LYS A 482 -13.25 -4.71 -19.04
CA LYS A 482 -14.00 -5.48 -20.06
C LYS A 482 -13.21 -5.63 -21.35
N ILE A 483 -12.36 -4.66 -21.70
CA ILE A 483 -11.57 -4.73 -22.95
C ILE A 483 -10.38 -5.67 -22.74
N SER A 484 -9.75 -5.65 -21.56
CA SER A 484 -8.79 -6.65 -21.11
C SER A 484 -9.37 -8.07 -21.22
N ALA A 485 -10.54 -8.30 -20.63
CA ALA A 485 -11.23 -9.59 -20.69
C ALA A 485 -11.54 -10.01 -22.14
N TYR A 486 -11.98 -9.07 -22.98
CA TYR A 486 -12.23 -9.32 -24.40
C TYR A 486 -10.98 -9.77 -25.17
N LEU A 487 -9.85 -9.11 -24.93
CA LEU A 487 -8.58 -9.43 -25.57
C LEU A 487 -8.00 -10.75 -25.06
N ALA A 488 -8.08 -11.01 -23.75
CA ALA A 488 -7.66 -12.28 -23.16
C ALA A 488 -8.46 -13.48 -23.72
N ALA A 489 -9.72 -13.26 -24.13
CA ALA A 489 -10.52 -14.27 -24.81
C ALA A 489 -10.15 -14.46 -26.30
N GLY A 490 -9.15 -13.75 -26.83
CA GLY A 490 -8.73 -13.82 -28.24
C GLY A 490 -9.44 -12.83 -29.18
N GLY A 491 -10.18 -11.87 -28.61
CA GLY A 491 -10.82 -10.79 -29.35
C GLY A 491 -9.83 -9.87 -30.07
N ARG A 492 -10.30 -9.10 -31.06
CA ARG A 492 -9.43 -8.21 -31.84
C ARG A 492 -9.87 -6.78 -31.67
N LEU A 493 -8.99 -5.90 -31.21
CA LEU A 493 -9.33 -4.52 -30.91
C LEU A 493 -8.60 -3.56 -31.84
N PHE A 494 -9.35 -2.67 -32.47
CA PHE A 494 -8.83 -1.49 -33.14
C PHE A 494 -9.25 -0.26 -32.35
N MET A 495 -8.34 0.37 -31.63
CA MET A 495 -8.56 1.68 -31.03
C MET A 495 -8.09 2.78 -31.97
N THR A 496 -8.90 3.82 -32.09
CA THR A 496 -8.56 5.00 -32.91
C THR A 496 -9.11 6.25 -32.25
N GLY A 497 -8.50 7.40 -32.58
CA GLY A 497 -8.94 8.71 -32.14
C GLY A 497 -7.85 9.42 -31.35
N GLY A 498 -8.16 10.61 -30.83
CA GLY A 498 -7.20 11.42 -30.12
C GLY A 498 -7.27 11.21 -28.62
N ARG A 499 -6.11 10.88 -28.01
CA ARG A 499 -5.85 10.83 -26.56
C ARG A 499 -6.30 9.54 -25.86
N VAL A 500 -6.18 8.41 -26.55
CA VAL A 500 -6.64 7.11 -26.03
C VAL A 500 -5.86 6.73 -24.77
N GLY A 501 -4.55 6.95 -24.75
CA GLY A 501 -3.70 6.66 -23.60
C GLY A 501 -4.03 7.49 -22.37
N GLY A 502 -4.36 8.77 -22.55
CA GLY A 502 -4.81 9.66 -21.49
C GLY A 502 -6.12 9.22 -20.85
N VAL A 503 -7.07 8.72 -21.65
CA VAL A 503 -8.33 8.16 -21.13
C VAL A 503 -8.07 6.96 -20.25
N LEU A 504 -7.32 5.99 -20.76
CA LEU A 504 -7.03 4.73 -20.07
C LEU A 504 -6.21 4.90 -18.78
N ASN A 505 -5.62 6.08 -18.54
CA ASN A 505 -4.89 6.39 -17.32
C ASN A 505 -5.75 7.10 -16.24
N GLY A 506 -7.00 7.45 -16.55
CA GLY A 506 -7.85 8.23 -15.65
C GLY A 506 -7.39 9.67 -15.40
N SER A 507 -6.41 10.15 -16.16
CA SER A 507 -5.83 11.47 -16.00
C SER A 507 -6.33 12.40 -17.10
N THR A 508 -7.37 13.18 -16.80
CA THR A 508 -7.65 14.42 -17.54
C THR A 508 -7.19 15.63 -16.72
N PRO A 509 -6.42 16.61 -17.25
CA PRO A 509 -5.82 16.65 -18.59
C PRO A 509 -4.33 17.06 -18.58
N PHE A 510 -3.58 16.60 -19.59
CA PHE A 510 -2.28 17.15 -20.02
C PHE A 510 -1.09 16.87 -19.09
N GLY A 511 -0.17 16.04 -19.55
CA GLY A 511 1.08 15.76 -18.86
C GLY A 511 2.03 14.92 -19.70
N THR A 512 3.32 15.04 -19.40
CA THR A 512 4.34 14.06 -19.77
C THR A 512 4.17 12.90 -18.78
N PHE A 513 3.64 11.76 -19.23
CA PHE A 513 3.32 10.64 -18.34
C PHE A 513 4.52 9.71 -18.18
N GLY A 514 4.90 9.30 -16.97
CA GLY A 514 6.17 8.59 -16.74
C GLY A 514 6.13 7.10 -17.13
N TYR A 515 7.33 6.52 -17.32
CA TYR A 515 7.59 5.06 -17.32
C TYR A 515 6.90 4.40 -16.10
N PRO A 516 6.47 3.12 -16.15
CA PRO A 516 5.86 2.45 -14.99
C PRO A 516 6.70 2.60 -13.72
N LYS A 517 6.03 2.49 -12.56
CA LYS A 517 6.71 2.30 -11.29
C LYS A 517 7.65 1.13 -11.49
N PHE A 518 8.92 1.34 -11.19
CA PHE A 518 10.00 0.42 -11.42
C PHE A 518 9.69 -1.04 -11.05
N ARG A 519 10.44 -1.99 -11.64
CA ARG A 519 10.62 -3.34 -11.06
C ARG A 519 10.77 -3.19 -9.55
N GLU A 520 10.23 -4.12 -8.74
CA GLU A 520 10.28 -4.08 -7.25
C GLU A 520 11.67 -3.72 -6.66
N ASP A 521 12.74 -3.82 -7.46
CA ASP A 521 14.13 -3.57 -7.08
C ASP A 521 14.66 -2.13 -7.35
N ASP A 522 13.99 -1.29 -8.15
CA ASP A 522 14.58 -0.02 -8.65
C ASP A 522 13.87 1.22 -8.08
N ASP A 523 13.86 1.32 -6.75
CA ASP A 523 13.13 2.32 -5.95
C ASP A 523 13.75 3.74 -5.99
N ARG A 524 14.04 4.29 -7.18
CA ARG A 524 14.62 5.64 -7.35
C ARG A 524 13.58 6.73 -7.61
N GLY A 525 12.76 6.99 -6.60
CA GLY A 525 12.60 8.32 -5.98
C GLY A 525 12.33 9.60 -6.79
N SER A 526 11.89 9.59 -8.05
CA SER A 526 11.40 10.83 -8.68
C SER A 526 9.95 11.10 -8.27
N GLY A 527 9.76 11.81 -7.14
CA GLY A 527 8.47 12.18 -6.55
C GLY A 527 7.58 13.12 -7.39
N THR A 528 7.65 13.07 -8.71
CA THR A 528 6.83 13.83 -9.65
C THR A 528 6.39 12.94 -10.81
N GLY A 529 5.19 12.38 -10.74
CA GLY A 529 4.48 11.98 -11.97
C GLY A 529 3.99 10.54 -12.01
N THR A 530 2.66 10.45 -12.10
CA THR A 530 1.84 9.36 -12.64
C THR A 530 2.58 8.42 -13.62
N SER A 531 2.94 7.25 -13.11
CA SER A 531 3.45 6.10 -13.87
C SER A 531 2.37 5.03 -13.95
N TYR A 532 2.32 4.26 -15.05
CA TYR A 532 1.36 3.17 -15.19
C TYR A 532 1.65 2.01 -14.22
N PRO A 533 0.62 1.38 -13.63
CA PRO A 533 0.75 0.06 -13.01
C PRO A 533 1.21 -0.98 -14.05
N PHE A 534 2.01 -1.97 -13.63
CA PHE A 534 2.49 -3.06 -14.51
C PHE A 534 1.36 -3.99 -14.99
N ASP A 535 0.23 -3.94 -14.34
CA ASP A 535 -1.02 -4.65 -14.62
C ASP A 535 -2.05 -3.75 -15.33
N SER A 536 -1.66 -2.55 -15.77
CA SER A 536 -2.55 -1.69 -16.55
C SER A 536 -2.73 -2.19 -17.98
N PHE A 537 -3.92 -1.93 -18.55
CA PHE A 537 -4.22 -2.24 -19.95
C PHE A 537 -3.18 -1.71 -20.95
N ILE A 538 -2.72 -0.48 -20.71
CA ILE A 538 -1.69 0.21 -21.51
C ILE A 538 -0.39 -0.62 -21.55
N TRP A 539 -0.02 -1.20 -20.41
CA TRP A 539 1.17 -2.02 -20.32
C TRP A 539 0.96 -3.43 -20.87
N GLU A 540 -0.14 -4.09 -20.46
CA GLU A 540 -0.37 -5.51 -20.70
C GLU A 540 -0.80 -5.82 -22.14
N PHE A 541 -1.64 -4.98 -22.75
CA PHE A 541 -2.25 -5.27 -24.06
C PHE A 541 -1.77 -4.35 -25.18
N LEU A 542 -1.33 -3.14 -24.83
CA LEU A 542 -0.76 -2.20 -25.80
C LEU A 542 0.77 -2.23 -25.79
N HIS A 543 1.41 -2.77 -24.75
CA HIS A 543 2.86 -2.76 -24.58
C HIS A 543 3.50 -1.37 -24.72
N MET A 544 2.77 -0.31 -24.33
CA MET A 544 3.32 1.04 -24.29
C MET A 544 4.14 1.20 -23.02
N ARG A 545 5.46 1.06 -23.16
CA ARG A 545 6.39 1.09 -22.01
C ARG A 545 6.92 2.48 -21.67
N ASN A 546 6.83 3.39 -22.62
CA ASN A 546 7.45 4.70 -22.56
C ASN A 546 6.42 5.77 -22.23
N THR A 547 6.94 6.96 -21.95
CA THR A 547 6.14 8.13 -21.66
C THR A 547 5.20 8.50 -22.80
N LEU A 548 3.89 8.44 -22.52
CA LEU A 548 2.87 9.07 -23.35
C LEU A 548 2.96 10.58 -23.18
N GLN A 549 3.07 11.29 -24.30
CA GLN A 549 3.07 12.73 -24.33
C GLN A 549 1.90 13.21 -25.19
N SER A 550 1.01 13.96 -24.56
CA SER A 550 0.03 14.78 -25.27
C SER A 550 0.65 16.15 -25.56
N GLN A 551 0.26 16.80 -26.65
CA GLN A 551 0.65 18.18 -26.88
C GLN A 551 0.07 19.07 -25.76
N PRO A 552 0.91 19.83 -25.01
CA PRO A 552 0.41 20.66 -23.91
C PRO A 552 -0.48 21.79 -24.42
N THR A 553 -1.64 22.00 -23.78
CA THR A 553 -2.56 23.11 -24.09
C THR A 553 -1.98 24.48 -23.77
N ASP A 554 -1.09 24.54 -22.77
CA ASP A 554 -0.50 25.78 -22.22
C ASP A 554 0.80 26.19 -22.92
N ALA A 555 1.16 25.51 -24.00
CA ALA A 555 2.28 25.89 -24.84
C ALA A 555 2.08 27.32 -25.39
N THR A 556 3.16 28.10 -25.40
CA THR A 556 3.19 29.41 -26.07
C THR A 556 2.77 29.25 -27.53
N ALA A 557 2.30 30.32 -28.19
CA ALA A 557 1.97 30.28 -29.62
C ALA A 557 3.10 29.62 -30.44
N THR A 558 4.35 30.02 -30.18
CA THR A 558 5.55 29.46 -30.82
C THR A 558 5.76 27.96 -30.55
N GLN A 559 5.54 27.50 -29.31
CA GLN A 559 5.61 26.06 -29.01
C GLN A 559 4.50 25.28 -29.71
N ARG A 560 3.29 25.85 -29.83
CA ARG A 560 2.16 25.24 -30.55
C ARG A 560 2.40 25.18 -32.06
N GLU A 561 3.10 26.15 -32.61
CA GLU A 561 3.55 26.16 -34.02
C GLU A 561 4.56 25.04 -34.28
N ALA A 562 5.52 24.83 -33.38
CA ALA A 562 6.60 23.85 -33.57
C ALA A 562 6.22 22.38 -33.27
N SER A 563 5.18 22.13 -32.47
CA SER A 563 4.83 20.79 -31.96
C SER A 563 3.59 20.15 -32.58
N GLY A 564 2.83 20.89 -33.40
CA GLY A 564 1.64 20.33 -34.04
C GLY A 564 2.01 19.31 -35.13
N MET A 565 1.25 18.21 -35.19
CA MET A 565 1.43 17.18 -36.20
C MET A 565 0.91 17.64 -37.56
N ILE A 566 1.68 17.41 -38.63
CA ILE A 566 1.31 17.72 -40.02
C ILE A 566 1.29 16.51 -40.94
N SER A 567 1.84 15.39 -40.50
CA SER A 567 1.75 14.11 -41.19
C SER A 567 2.07 12.98 -40.20
N ALA A 568 1.45 11.83 -40.40
CA ALA A 568 1.90 10.58 -39.81
C ALA A 568 2.77 9.86 -40.84
N ARG A 569 4.08 9.77 -40.56
CA ARG A 569 5.04 9.07 -41.43
C ARG A 569 5.05 7.60 -41.10
N SER A 570 4.81 6.78 -42.11
CA SER A 570 4.89 5.34 -41.98
C SER A 570 6.33 4.91 -41.75
N ILE A 571 6.51 3.97 -40.83
CA ILE A 571 7.77 3.25 -40.60
C ILE A 571 7.63 1.76 -40.95
N HIS A 572 6.45 1.34 -41.40
CA HIS A 572 6.15 -0.02 -41.81
C HIS A 572 5.83 -0.07 -43.32
N PRO A 573 6.49 -0.93 -44.11
CA PRO A 573 6.41 -0.88 -45.58
C PRO A 573 5.02 -1.14 -46.16
N ALA A 574 4.13 -1.78 -45.41
CA ALA A 574 2.75 -2.04 -45.83
C ALA A 574 1.80 -0.83 -45.68
N TYR A 575 2.24 0.24 -45.03
CA TYR A 575 1.42 1.40 -44.69
C TYR A 575 1.92 2.64 -45.45
N PRO A 576 1.02 3.46 -46.04
CA PRO A 576 1.41 4.70 -46.72
C PRO A 576 1.67 5.81 -45.70
N ASP A 577 2.47 6.81 -46.08
CA ASP A 577 2.51 8.08 -45.36
C ASP A 577 1.12 8.74 -45.41
N ILE A 578 0.71 9.35 -44.29
CA ILE A 578 -0.59 10.00 -44.16
C ILE A 578 -0.35 11.52 -44.03
N PRO A 579 -0.49 12.29 -45.13
CA PRO A 579 -0.38 13.74 -45.08
C PRO A 579 -1.68 14.38 -44.55
N ILE A 580 -1.55 15.53 -43.89
CA ILE A 580 -2.70 16.34 -43.50
C ILE A 580 -3.49 16.82 -44.72
N ASP A 581 -4.82 16.83 -44.62
CA ASP A 581 -5.68 17.42 -45.65
C ASP A 581 -5.78 18.93 -45.39
N LEU A 582 -5.09 19.71 -46.23
CA LEU A 582 -5.04 21.17 -46.11
C LEU A 582 -6.42 21.83 -46.28
N ALA A 583 -7.40 21.16 -46.89
CA ALA A 583 -8.76 21.68 -46.98
C ALA A 583 -9.53 21.55 -45.65
N LYS A 584 -9.20 20.53 -44.84
CA LYS A 584 -9.81 20.30 -43.53
C LYS A 584 -9.04 20.97 -42.39
N TRP A 585 -7.71 21.00 -42.49
CA TRP A 585 -6.83 21.66 -41.54
C TRP A 585 -5.66 22.28 -42.26
N ASN A 586 -5.74 23.59 -42.51
CA ASN A 586 -4.63 24.34 -43.05
C ASN A 586 -3.76 24.89 -41.91
N PRO A 587 -2.57 24.31 -41.66
CA PRO A 587 -1.71 24.79 -40.58
C PRO A 587 -1.05 26.15 -40.92
N TYR A 588 -1.17 26.61 -42.17
CA TYR A 588 -0.65 27.89 -42.67
C TYR A 588 -1.71 29.01 -42.73
N GLU A 589 -2.94 28.77 -42.29
CA GLU A 589 -4.00 29.77 -42.32
C GLU A 589 -3.69 30.93 -41.33
N PRO A 590 -3.63 32.20 -41.79
CA PRO A 590 -3.40 33.33 -40.91
C PRO A 590 -4.60 33.58 -40.00
N ILE A 591 -4.38 33.59 -38.69
CA ILE A 591 -5.43 33.92 -37.72
C ILE A 591 -5.45 35.44 -37.49
N ASN A 592 -6.60 36.08 -37.71
CA ASN A 592 -6.86 37.50 -37.44
C ASN A 592 -5.96 38.52 -38.18
N GLY A 593 -5.53 38.21 -39.40
CA GLY A 593 -4.74 39.15 -40.22
C GLY A 593 -3.29 39.35 -39.76
N ASN A 594 -2.87 38.66 -38.71
CA ASN A 594 -1.47 38.50 -38.32
C ASN A 594 -0.98 37.12 -38.77
N THR A 595 0.33 37.01 -39.05
CA THR A 595 1.02 35.75 -39.40
C THR A 595 1.11 34.81 -38.19
N GLN A 596 -0.01 34.52 -37.54
CA GLN A 596 -0.09 33.49 -36.50
C GLN A 596 -0.47 32.19 -37.20
N PHE A 597 0.45 31.23 -37.18
CA PHE A 597 0.20 29.92 -37.76
C PHE A 597 -0.78 29.18 -36.86
N ARG A 598 -1.78 28.53 -37.47
CA ARG A 598 -2.76 27.71 -36.73
C ARG A 598 -2.10 26.54 -35.99
N GLY A 599 -0.87 26.19 -36.41
CA GLY A 599 -0.11 25.04 -35.93
C GLY A 599 -0.66 23.74 -36.52
N GLY A 600 0.09 22.64 -36.39
CA GLY A 600 -0.40 21.31 -36.75
C GLY A 600 -1.51 20.81 -35.80
N ILE A 601 -1.99 19.59 -36.06
CA ILE A 601 -3.04 18.92 -35.29
C ILE A 601 -2.56 18.73 -33.83
N LYS A 602 -3.49 18.98 -32.90
CA LYS A 602 -3.26 18.96 -31.44
C LYS A 602 -3.90 17.78 -30.72
N PHE A 603 -4.69 17.01 -31.46
CA PHE A 603 -5.52 15.91 -30.96
C PHE A 603 -4.85 14.57 -31.28
N TRP A 604 -3.67 14.38 -30.71
CA TRP A 604 -2.90 13.14 -30.81
C TRP A 604 -2.12 12.95 -29.51
N GLU A 605 -1.83 11.69 -29.21
CA GLU A 605 -0.92 11.28 -28.16
C GLU A 605 0.13 10.38 -28.79
N GLY A 606 1.37 10.48 -28.30
CA GLY A 606 2.43 9.64 -28.82
C GLY A 606 3.50 9.41 -27.78
N VAL A 607 4.32 8.42 -28.07
CA VAL A 607 5.38 7.99 -27.18
C VAL A 607 6.65 8.80 -27.46
N TYR A 608 7.24 9.44 -26.44
CA TYR A 608 8.43 10.31 -26.58
C TYR A 608 9.76 9.55 -26.69
N GLY A 609 10.73 10.11 -27.45
CA GLY A 609 12.16 10.00 -27.14
C GLY A 609 13.13 9.60 -28.27
N ASP A 610 14.30 10.25 -28.28
CA ASP A 610 15.56 9.83 -28.93
C ASP A 610 16.23 8.63 -28.22
N PHE A 611 15.52 7.95 -27.33
CA PHE A 611 15.95 6.68 -26.75
C PHE A 611 15.62 5.59 -27.76
N LEU A 612 16.52 4.63 -27.91
CA LEU A 612 16.46 3.53 -28.88
C LEU A 612 15.01 3.08 -29.12
N PRO A 613 14.63 2.82 -30.39
CA PRO A 613 13.25 2.48 -30.79
C PRO A 613 12.65 1.56 -29.75
N ILE A 614 11.40 1.85 -29.34
CA ILE A 614 10.54 0.97 -28.51
C ILE A 614 11.13 -0.41 -28.60
N GLU A 615 11.74 -0.91 -27.50
CA GLU A 615 12.52 -2.16 -27.53
C GLU A 615 11.80 -3.12 -28.47
N GLN A 616 12.52 -3.69 -29.45
CA GLN A 616 11.90 -4.62 -30.38
C GLN A 616 11.39 -5.82 -29.58
N ILE A 617 10.15 -5.71 -29.14
CA ILE A 617 9.41 -6.72 -28.42
C ILE A 617 8.78 -7.55 -29.52
N ALA A 618 9.02 -8.86 -29.46
CA ALA A 618 8.37 -9.77 -30.38
C ALA A 618 6.85 -9.56 -30.32
N GLY A 619 6.20 -9.49 -31.49
CA GLY A 619 4.76 -9.26 -31.59
C GLY A 619 4.33 -7.80 -31.63
N LEU A 620 5.18 -6.84 -31.23
CA LEU A 620 4.87 -5.39 -31.28
C LEU A 620 5.50 -4.73 -32.51
N ASP A 621 4.67 -4.18 -33.40
CA ASP A 621 5.11 -3.40 -34.55
C ASP A 621 4.67 -1.94 -34.40
N SER A 622 5.63 -1.01 -34.43
CA SER A 622 5.33 0.42 -34.58
C SER A 622 5.03 0.74 -36.06
N LEU A 623 3.95 1.48 -36.30
CA LEU A 623 3.44 1.73 -37.65
C LEU A 623 3.70 3.15 -38.13
N TYR A 624 3.41 4.12 -37.27
CA TYR A 624 3.46 5.54 -37.61
C TYR A 624 4.24 6.34 -36.60
N THR A 625 4.98 7.32 -37.11
CA THR A 625 5.66 8.34 -36.33
C THR A 625 5.19 9.74 -36.72
N VAL A 626 5.24 10.68 -35.78
CA VAL A 626 4.80 12.06 -36.02
C VAL A 626 5.82 12.82 -36.85
N VAL A 627 5.33 13.54 -37.85
CA VAL A 627 6.04 14.65 -38.50
C VAL A 627 5.42 15.95 -38.00
N THR A 628 6.22 16.80 -37.36
CA THR A 628 5.80 18.15 -36.94
C THR A 628 6.25 19.21 -37.94
N MET A 629 5.68 20.41 -37.83
CA MET A 629 6.24 21.60 -38.46
C MET A 629 7.60 21.92 -37.82
N ASP A 630 8.67 21.36 -38.34
CA ASP A 630 10.04 21.71 -37.90
C ASP A 630 10.42 23.10 -38.41
N THR A 631 9.73 24.15 -37.91
CA THR A 631 9.99 25.55 -38.30
C THR A 631 11.04 26.21 -37.38
N THR A 632 11.61 25.48 -36.42
CA THR A 632 12.62 26.01 -35.48
C THR A 632 14.06 25.99 -36.00
N TYR A 633 14.29 25.86 -37.31
CA TYR A 633 15.64 26.03 -37.89
C TYR A 633 16.02 27.48 -38.22
N CYS A 634 15.49 28.47 -37.49
CA CYS A 634 15.99 29.85 -37.58
C CYS A 634 17.06 30.18 -36.52
N CYS A 635 16.94 29.64 -35.30
CA CYS A 635 17.63 30.30 -34.18
C CYS A 635 18.00 29.41 -32.97
N GLY A 636 18.00 28.07 -33.14
CA GLY A 636 18.89 27.17 -32.39
C GLY A 636 18.49 26.71 -30.99
N ALA A 637 17.20 26.64 -30.60
CA ALA A 637 16.89 26.27 -29.20
C ALA A 637 15.70 25.35 -28.90
N LEU A 638 14.87 24.89 -29.85
CA LEU A 638 13.77 23.98 -29.52
C LEU A 638 13.55 22.95 -30.64
N SER A 639 14.24 21.80 -30.55
CA SER A 639 13.67 20.58 -31.13
C SER A 639 12.41 20.30 -30.33
N ALA A 640 11.25 20.19 -30.99
CA ALA A 640 10.02 19.88 -30.26
C ALA A 640 10.09 18.53 -29.53
N GLY A 641 11.09 17.68 -29.81
CA GLY A 641 11.27 16.33 -29.25
C GLY A 641 10.15 15.34 -29.57
N LEU A 642 9.04 15.84 -30.11
CA LEU A 642 7.82 15.14 -30.50
C LEU A 642 7.86 14.63 -31.94
N SER A 643 8.76 15.16 -32.77
CA SER A 643 9.01 14.58 -34.10
C SER A 643 9.60 13.19 -33.90
N ARG A 644 9.08 12.21 -34.64
CA ARG A 644 9.36 10.77 -34.51
C ARG A 644 8.67 10.04 -33.36
N SER A 645 7.82 10.70 -32.57
CA SER A 645 7.00 10.00 -31.59
C SER A 645 6.11 8.97 -32.26
N VAL A 646 6.06 7.75 -31.70
CA VAL A 646 5.19 6.69 -32.21
C VAL A 646 3.76 7.00 -31.82
N ILE A 647 2.87 7.04 -32.80
CA ILE A 647 1.45 7.39 -32.67
C ILE A 647 0.52 6.31 -33.21
N ALA A 648 1.09 5.24 -33.74
CA ALA A 648 0.33 4.05 -34.06
C ALA A 648 1.21 2.82 -33.95
N GLN A 649 0.62 1.76 -33.47
CA GLN A 649 1.27 0.48 -33.28
C GLN A 649 0.24 -0.63 -33.28
N ARG A 650 0.72 -1.85 -33.41
CA ARG A 650 -0.09 -3.06 -33.34
C ARG A 650 0.65 -4.14 -32.57
N TYR A 651 -0.12 -5.00 -31.92
CA TYR A 651 0.42 -6.09 -31.13
C TYR A 651 -0.37 -7.39 -31.32
N GLU A 652 0.36 -8.49 -31.46
CA GLU A 652 -0.16 -9.85 -31.46
C GLU A 652 0.58 -10.67 -30.41
N SER A 653 -0.18 -11.36 -29.56
CA SER A 653 0.35 -12.22 -28.51
C SER A 653 1.36 -13.21 -29.06
N THR A 654 2.52 -13.31 -28.41
CA THR A 654 3.58 -14.25 -28.81
C THR A 654 3.42 -15.58 -28.10
N ARG A 655 4.25 -16.55 -28.51
CA ARG A 655 4.38 -17.81 -27.78
C ARG A 655 4.82 -17.59 -26.32
N ALA A 656 5.62 -16.57 -26.03
CA ALA A 656 6.06 -16.29 -24.67
C ALA A 656 4.87 -15.85 -23.80
N ASP A 657 4.00 -15.00 -24.34
CA ASP A 657 2.80 -14.51 -23.64
C ASP A 657 1.79 -15.64 -23.43
N THR A 658 1.61 -16.49 -24.46
CA THR A 658 0.80 -17.71 -24.32
C THR A 658 1.32 -18.63 -23.21
N LEU A 659 2.64 -18.82 -23.10
CA LEU A 659 3.27 -19.62 -22.04
C LEU A 659 3.15 -18.97 -20.66
N ALA A 660 3.06 -17.64 -20.60
CA ALA A 660 2.80 -16.89 -19.37
C ALA A 660 1.33 -16.97 -18.92
N GLY A 661 0.45 -17.61 -19.71
CA GLY A 661 -0.98 -17.66 -19.43
C GLY A 661 -1.74 -16.42 -19.90
N SER A 662 -1.11 -15.59 -20.75
CA SER A 662 -1.69 -14.42 -21.40
C SER A 662 -1.83 -14.64 -22.91
N PRO A 663 -2.51 -15.72 -23.40
CA PRO A 663 -2.89 -15.75 -24.80
C PRO A 663 -3.85 -14.58 -25.02
N GLN A 664 -3.42 -13.58 -25.78
CA GLN A 664 -4.24 -12.42 -26.10
C GLN A 664 -4.56 -12.46 -27.59
N GLY A 665 -5.64 -11.79 -27.97
CA GLY A 665 -5.92 -11.54 -29.37
C GLY A 665 -5.00 -10.48 -29.96
N ARG A 666 -5.54 -9.66 -30.86
CA ARG A 666 -4.74 -8.64 -31.57
C ARG A 666 -5.21 -7.26 -31.24
N THR A 667 -4.28 -6.35 -31.04
CA THR A 667 -4.57 -4.94 -30.82
C THR A 667 -3.95 -4.09 -31.93
N MET A 668 -4.67 -3.05 -32.32
CA MET A 668 -4.23 -2.00 -33.21
C MET A 668 -4.59 -0.68 -32.53
N LEU A 669 -3.65 0.25 -32.48
CA LEU A 669 -3.87 1.58 -31.92
C LEU A 669 -3.45 2.63 -32.94
N PHE A 670 -4.38 3.51 -33.32
CA PHE A 670 -4.12 4.77 -34.03
C PHE A 670 -4.43 5.92 -33.05
N ASP A 671 -3.42 6.42 -32.35
CA ASP A 671 -3.58 7.45 -31.31
C ASP A 671 -3.54 8.88 -31.89
N PHE A 672 -4.29 9.06 -32.97
CA PHE A 672 -4.52 10.34 -33.62
C PHE A 672 -5.90 10.39 -34.23
N GLN A 673 -6.39 11.61 -34.44
CA GLN A 673 -7.70 11.85 -35.05
C GLN A 673 -7.64 11.75 -36.60
N PRO A 674 -8.19 10.68 -37.24
CA PRO A 674 -8.03 10.44 -38.68
C PRO A 674 -8.71 11.50 -39.58
N TRP A 675 -9.75 12.18 -39.10
CA TRP A 675 -10.53 13.13 -39.92
C TRP A 675 -9.67 14.19 -40.63
N TYR A 676 -8.64 14.70 -39.96
CA TYR A 676 -7.84 15.82 -40.45
C TYR A 676 -6.87 15.46 -41.59
N PHE A 677 -6.81 14.20 -41.98
CA PHE A 677 -5.87 13.69 -42.95
C PHE A 677 -6.50 13.44 -44.33
N ASP A 678 -5.63 13.22 -45.32
CA ASP A 678 -6.01 12.83 -46.66
C ASP A 678 -6.84 11.53 -46.63
N SER A 679 -8.04 11.60 -47.21
CA SER A 679 -9.01 10.51 -47.14
C SER A 679 -8.51 9.23 -47.82
N GLN A 680 -7.75 9.33 -48.92
CA GLN A 680 -7.23 8.16 -49.63
C GLN A 680 -6.14 7.49 -48.81
N ALA A 681 -5.20 8.27 -48.25
CA ALA A 681 -4.16 7.75 -47.38
C ALA A 681 -4.74 7.06 -46.13
N ILE A 682 -5.78 7.62 -45.51
CA ILE A 682 -6.49 6.99 -44.39
C ILE A 682 -7.21 5.70 -44.84
N THR A 683 -7.81 5.68 -46.03
CA THR A 683 -8.46 4.47 -46.57
C THR A 683 -7.46 3.34 -46.78
N ASP A 684 -6.29 3.65 -47.34
CA ASP A 684 -5.23 2.68 -47.61
C ASP A 684 -4.62 2.16 -46.30
N ALA A 685 -4.33 3.05 -45.34
CA ALA A 685 -3.84 2.71 -44.01
C ALA A 685 -4.84 1.86 -43.22
N GLY A 686 -6.13 2.25 -43.25
CA GLY A 686 -7.22 1.51 -42.63
C GLY A 686 -7.38 0.12 -43.23
N THR A 687 -7.29 0.01 -44.55
CA THR A 687 -7.36 -1.29 -45.24
C THR A 687 -6.25 -2.23 -44.79
N ALA A 688 -4.99 -1.75 -44.73
CA ALA A 688 -3.87 -2.54 -44.23
C ALA A 688 -4.06 -2.94 -42.76
N ALA A 689 -4.45 -1.99 -41.90
CA ALA A 689 -4.71 -2.23 -40.48
C ALA A 689 -5.80 -3.29 -40.26
N VAL A 690 -6.93 -3.17 -40.95
CA VAL A 690 -8.05 -4.11 -40.84
C VAL A 690 -7.68 -5.48 -41.40
N ASN A 691 -6.97 -5.55 -42.53
CA ASN A 691 -6.50 -6.83 -43.06
C ASN A 691 -5.59 -7.54 -42.05
N TRP A 692 -4.63 -6.83 -41.46
CA TRP A 692 -3.74 -7.41 -40.46
C TRP A 692 -4.53 -7.85 -39.21
N LEU A 693 -5.40 -6.98 -38.70
CA LEU A 693 -6.18 -7.26 -37.51
C LEU A 693 -7.13 -8.44 -37.70
N VAL A 694 -7.64 -8.67 -38.92
CA VAL A 694 -8.57 -9.77 -39.24
C VAL A 694 -7.84 -11.05 -39.64
N THR A 695 -6.71 -10.96 -40.37
CA THR A 695 -6.07 -12.11 -41.02
C THR A 695 -4.66 -12.43 -40.54
N GLY A 696 -3.99 -11.46 -39.90
CA GLY A 696 -2.58 -11.56 -39.47
C GLY A 696 -1.61 -11.22 -40.59
N LYS A 697 -2.13 -10.69 -41.70
CA LYS A 697 -1.37 -10.31 -42.88
C LYS A 697 -1.80 -8.93 -43.33
N ASP A 698 -0.84 -8.15 -43.78
CA ASP A 698 -1.08 -6.80 -44.30
C ASP A 698 -1.86 -6.79 -45.62
N HIS A 699 -1.80 -7.88 -46.39
CA HIS A 699 -2.35 -8.00 -47.74
C HIS A 699 -3.08 -9.33 -47.96
#